data_AF-A0A1H8K8S2-F1
#
_entry.id   AF-A0A1H8K8S2-F1
#
_cell.length_a   1.000
_cell.length_b   1.000
_cell.length_c   1.000
_cell.angle_alpha   90.00
_cell.angle_beta   90.00
_cell.angle_gamma   90.00
#
_symmetry.space_group_name_H-M   'P 1'
#
loop_
_entity.id
_entity.type
_entity.pdbx_description
1 polymer ?
#
loop_
_entity_poly.entity_id
_entity_poly.type
_entity_poly.pdbx_seq_one_letter_code
_entity_poly.pdbx_strand_id
1 'polypeptide(L)'
;MLARAVEALGAYAGALFLLEPGGDVLTLDVGAGMPFDFAGPLRRVRVAADGGPIADALHERRPMWMDSGQEIARRYPKLAMVLPHPRAAAVTPLETGSTVWGAMLTLFPEAARGPGLPAHRLLTTAAQCIGRVLQGAAESGHPLRPASEPRFVAAPSRERALSPHAQAAVDFLSTVPEGCCQLDVQARIAFADPAAAALLGVDVHDLLGSRLWDAVPWLADRRLESRHQAAVVSRLPSSFTGRRPSGEPVLFALYPGSRGVSVRITSAGGTPAGGRQRSGRPAAADDGATTGPDRLQALHHRMHLSGALAEAKSVRQIVELVADHLLLALQAQTFGLLVAEGGRVRLVGYRGASPAMVQLFDGSPFRTDLSGAGLVSPSSARGLAQGLPSFFADRDELRAAYPEGAAVADGVAASVWLPLMVSGQLVGLCMVGYAEPHPFTLEERTVCTSLGTLIAQALDRARQYDVTHQLAEGLQESLLPRALPAIPGLVTTARYLPASRGMDVGGDFYDVIRLSEGEVAAVIGDVEGHSVGAAGLMGQARTAVHAYAVAGAPPDEVLTCTNRLLIDLDAELLTSCLYVHLDLDRQVARVASAGHWPPLLHHPGDPAEMTDLAAGPLLGIDPAADYPVTEMDLRPGTVLALYTDGLIEKPGTDYDTTIAQLTAELSDRSGCLETVADALLHRAQPSGHRADDTALLLLELTSAPAT
;
A
#
# COMPACT_ATOMS: atom_id res chain seq x y z
N MET A 1 30.04 18.58 -34.71
CA MET A 1 28.69 18.93 -35.21
C MET A 1 27.60 18.17 -34.47
N LEU A 2 27.69 16.84 -34.35
CA LEU A 2 26.77 16.01 -33.56
C LEU A 2 26.47 16.57 -32.16
N ALA A 3 27.50 16.88 -31.36
CA ALA A 3 27.32 17.40 -30.01
C ALA A 3 26.54 18.74 -29.95
N ARG A 4 26.73 19.63 -30.92
CA ARG A 4 25.95 20.89 -31.04
C ARG A 4 24.51 20.64 -31.48
N ALA A 5 24.29 19.60 -32.31
CA ALA A 5 22.94 19.19 -32.71
C ALA A 5 22.17 18.61 -31.52
N VAL A 6 22.78 17.69 -30.76
CA VAL A 6 22.21 17.13 -29.52
C VAL A 6 21.82 18.24 -28.54
N GLU A 7 22.71 19.21 -28.31
CA GLU A 7 22.44 20.38 -27.45
C GLU A 7 21.28 21.24 -27.96
N ALA A 8 21.30 21.63 -29.24
CA ALA A 8 20.27 22.49 -29.84
C ALA A 8 18.88 21.83 -29.90
N LEU A 9 18.85 20.49 -29.93
CA LEU A 9 17.63 19.68 -29.95
C LEU A 9 17.08 19.39 -28.55
N GLY A 10 17.79 19.74 -27.47
CA GLY A 10 17.41 19.34 -26.12
C GLY A 10 17.49 17.82 -25.90
N ALA A 11 18.21 17.12 -26.76
CA ALA A 11 18.45 15.68 -26.65
C ALA A 11 19.50 15.42 -25.56
N TYR A 12 19.40 14.28 -24.88
CA TYR A 12 20.38 13.90 -23.87
C TYR A 12 21.54 13.09 -24.47
N ALA A 13 21.33 12.45 -25.62
CA ALA A 13 22.36 11.70 -26.33
C ALA A 13 22.14 11.69 -27.85
N GLY A 14 23.19 11.39 -28.60
CA GLY A 14 23.13 11.19 -30.04
C GLY A 14 24.31 10.37 -30.56
N ALA A 15 24.11 9.73 -31.71
CA ALA A 15 25.07 8.85 -32.35
C ALA A 15 25.07 9.04 -33.86
N LEU A 16 26.26 9.03 -34.46
CA LEU A 16 26.51 9.17 -35.89
C LEU A 16 27.00 7.85 -36.46
N PHE A 17 26.27 7.34 -37.44
CA PHE A 17 26.58 6.10 -38.16
C PHE A 17 26.98 6.46 -39.58
N LEU A 18 28.14 5.97 -40.02
CA LEU A 18 28.62 6.14 -41.39
C LEU A 18 28.51 4.83 -42.17
N LEU A 19 28.12 4.94 -43.44
CA LEU A 19 27.96 3.79 -44.33
C LEU A 19 29.33 3.33 -44.84
N GLU A 20 29.64 2.04 -44.68
CA GLU A 20 30.88 1.44 -45.19
C GLU A 20 30.88 1.38 -46.73
N PRO A 21 32.06 1.43 -47.37
CA PRO A 21 32.19 1.18 -48.81
C PRO A 21 31.60 -0.19 -49.17
N GLY A 22 30.56 -0.20 -50.01
CA GLY A 22 29.79 -1.41 -50.34
C GLY A 22 28.31 -1.34 -49.92
N GLY A 23 27.93 -0.38 -49.06
CA GLY A 23 26.53 -0.02 -48.83
C GLY A 23 25.74 -0.94 -47.86
N ASP A 24 26.36 -2.00 -47.36
CA ASP A 24 25.64 -3.02 -46.58
C ASP A 24 25.77 -2.87 -45.05
N VAL A 25 26.72 -2.06 -44.55
CA VAL A 25 27.05 -1.95 -43.12
C VAL A 25 27.17 -0.49 -42.71
N LEU A 26 26.47 -0.13 -41.65
CA LEU A 26 26.61 1.14 -40.93
C LEU A 26 27.46 0.94 -39.69
N THR A 27 28.49 1.75 -39.53
CA THR A 27 29.39 1.69 -38.38
C THR A 27 29.28 2.95 -37.55
N LEU A 28 29.14 2.80 -36.24
CA LEU A 28 29.10 3.90 -35.28
C LEU A 28 30.46 4.61 -35.27
N ASP A 29 30.48 5.87 -35.71
CA ASP A 29 31.71 6.66 -35.82
C ASP A 29 31.86 7.64 -34.63
N VAL A 30 30.77 8.32 -34.26
CA VAL A 30 30.79 9.33 -33.18
C VAL A 30 29.57 9.18 -32.27
N GLY A 31 29.78 9.15 -30.96
CA GLY A 31 28.73 9.23 -29.93
C GLY A 31 28.82 10.52 -29.12
N ALA A 32 27.69 10.98 -28.58
CA ALA A 32 27.61 12.11 -27.67
C ALA A 32 26.56 11.82 -26.57
N GLY A 33 26.89 12.07 -25.30
CA GLY A 33 25.95 11.96 -24.18
C GLY A 33 25.58 10.54 -23.73
N MET A 34 26.32 9.51 -24.15
CA MET A 34 26.10 8.11 -23.79
C MET A 34 27.37 7.46 -23.20
N PRO A 35 27.28 6.53 -22.22
CA PRO A 35 28.45 5.81 -21.69
C PRO A 35 29.06 4.84 -22.72
N PHE A 36 30.37 4.59 -22.60
CA PHE A 36 31.17 3.77 -23.52
C PHE A 36 30.67 2.31 -23.65
N ASP A 37 30.29 1.69 -22.53
CA ASP A 37 29.94 0.26 -22.47
C ASP A 37 28.58 -0.07 -23.12
N PHE A 38 27.74 0.93 -23.37
CA PHE A 38 26.40 0.74 -23.96
C PHE A 38 26.39 0.64 -25.49
N ALA A 39 27.47 1.04 -26.17
CA ALA A 39 27.49 1.12 -27.63
C ALA A 39 27.86 -0.20 -28.33
N GLY A 40 28.28 -1.23 -27.58
CA GLY A 40 28.78 -2.50 -28.13
C GLY A 40 27.86 -3.14 -29.18
N PRO A 41 26.57 -3.35 -28.87
CA PRO A 41 25.64 -3.98 -29.82
C PRO A 41 25.26 -3.08 -31.02
N LEU A 42 25.42 -1.76 -30.90
CA LEU A 42 25.15 -0.79 -31.97
C LEU A 42 26.41 -0.43 -32.77
N ARG A 43 27.56 -1.05 -32.51
CA ARG A 43 28.83 -0.67 -33.14
C ARG A 43 28.81 -0.86 -34.66
N ARG A 44 28.12 -1.91 -35.15
CA ARG A 44 27.95 -2.20 -36.57
C ARG A 44 26.52 -2.71 -36.81
N VAL A 45 25.83 -2.15 -37.80
CA VAL A 45 24.44 -2.47 -38.16
C VAL A 45 24.38 -2.82 -39.64
N ARG A 46 23.91 -4.01 -39.99
CA ARG A 46 23.74 -4.46 -41.38
C ARG A 46 22.40 -3.95 -41.92
N VAL A 47 22.45 -3.17 -43.00
CA VAL A 47 21.28 -2.48 -43.56
C VAL A 47 20.21 -3.47 -44.03
N ALA A 48 20.62 -4.56 -44.70
CA ALA A 48 19.69 -5.57 -45.24
C ALA A 48 19.23 -6.64 -44.24
N ALA A 49 19.98 -6.86 -43.15
CA ALA A 49 19.78 -8.02 -42.27
C ALA A 49 19.23 -7.67 -40.87
N ASP A 50 19.49 -6.46 -40.36
CA ASP A 50 19.31 -6.23 -38.92
C ASP A 50 17.93 -5.73 -38.50
N GLY A 51 17.07 -5.26 -39.42
CA GLY A 51 15.70 -4.82 -39.12
C GLY A 51 15.64 -3.82 -37.96
N GLY A 52 15.77 -2.53 -38.25
CA GLY A 52 15.95 -1.50 -37.23
C GLY A 52 15.74 -0.08 -37.75
N PRO A 53 15.54 0.91 -36.87
CA PRO A 53 15.11 2.25 -37.28
C PRO A 53 16.18 2.99 -38.07
N ILE A 54 17.45 2.59 -37.89
CA ILE A 54 18.57 3.09 -38.67
C ILE A 54 18.51 2.56 -40.10
N ALA A 55 18.30 1.26 -40.27
CA ALA A 55 18.15 0.66 -41.60
C ALA A 55 16.88 1.17 -42.31
N ASP A 56 15.76 1.29 -41.59
CA ASP A 56 14.49 1.77 -42.12
C ASP A 56 14.56 3.23 -42.55
N ALA A 57 15.23 4.10 -41.77
CA ALA A 57 15.45 5.49 -42.13
C ALA A 57 16.25 5.64 -43.44
N LEU A 58 17.19 4.72 -43.70
CA LEU A 58 17.96 4.68 -44.94
C LEU A 58 17.13 4.14 -46.11
N HIS A 59 16.35 3.07 -45.92
CA HIS A 59 15.50 2.51 -46.97
C HIS A 59 14.38 3.46 -47.38
N GLU A 60 13.68 4.05 -46.41
CA GLU A 60 12.55 4.94 -46.66
C GLU A 60 12.98 6.39 -46.99
N ARG A 61 14.29 6.70 -46.88
CA ARG A 61 14.88 8.03 -47.09
C ARG A 61 14.11 9.15 -46.40
N ARG A 62 13.66 8.90 -45.17
CA ARG A 62 12.96 9.88 -44.34
C ARG A 62 13.33 9.76 -42.86
N PRO A 63 13.23 10.84 -42.08
CA PRO A 63 13.45 10.77 -40.65
C PRO A 63 12.41 9.86 -39.99
N MET A 64 12.89 8.91 -39.19
CA MET A 64 12.07 8.00 -38.39
C MET A 64 11.94 8.58 -36.99
N TRP A 65 10.76 9.08 -36.67
CA TRP A 65 10.45 9.61 -35.35
C TRP A 65 9.74 8.56 -34.52
N MET A 66 10.12 8.45 -33.25
CA MET A 66 9.53 7.55 -32.27
C MET A 66 9.24 8.37 -31.02
N ASP A 67 7.96 8.62 -30.75
CA ASP A 67 7.46 9.57 -29.75
C ASP A 67 7.51 9.04 -28.32
N SER A 68 7.66 7.73 -28.16
CA SER A 68 7.68 7.07 -26.86
C SER A 68 8.67 5.91 -26.80
N GLY A 69 9.20 5.62 -25.61
CA GLY A 69 9.94 4.38 -25.35
C GLY A 69 9.11 3.12 -25.67
N GLN A 70 7.79 3.18 -25.47
CA GLN A 70 6.85 2.11 -25.84
C GLN A 70 6.79 1.91 -27.36
N GLU A 71 6.80 2.98 -28.15
CA GLU A 71 6.84 2.90 -29.61
C GLU A 71 8.17 2.34 -30.12
N ILE A 72 9.30 2.76 -29.53
CA ILE A 72 10.62 2.20 -29.84
C ILE A 72 10.62 0.69 -29.54
N ALA A 73 10.12 0.27 -28.38
CA ALA A 73 10.06 -1.14 -28.00
C ALA A 73 9.12 -1.96 -28.90
N ARG A 74 7.99 -1.40 -29.33
CA ARG A 74 7.02 -2.07 -30.21
C ARG A 74 7.54 -2.23 -31.63
N ARG A 75 8.13 -1.16 -32.19
CA ARG A 75 8.52 -1.11 -33.61
C ARG A 75 9.94 -1.62 -33.83
N TYR A 76 10.83 -1.42 -32.86
CA TYR A 76 12.26 -1.73 -32.94
C TYR A 76 12.82 -2.33 -31.64
N PRO A 77 12.43 -3.57 -31.28
CA PRO A 77 12.77 -4.19 -29.99
C PRO A 77 14.28 -4.27 -29.73
N LYS A 78 15.07 -4.60 -30.77
CA LYS A 78 16.53 -4.67 -30.68
C LYS A 78 17.17 -3.32 -30.32
N LEU A 79 16.62 -2.20 -30.81
CA LEU A 79 17.13 -0.88 -30.45
C LEU A 79 16.77 -0.54 -29.00
N ALA A 80 15.54 -0.86 -28.57
CA ALA A 80 15.10 -0.64 -27.19
C ALA A 80 15.94 -1.40 -26.15
N MET A 81 16.49 -2.57 -26.52
CA MET A 81 17.38 -3.36 -25.66
C MET A 81 18.75 -2.72 -25.43
N VAL A 82 19.22 -1.88 -26.36
CA VAL A 82 20.59 -1.32 -26.32
C VAL A 82 20.61 0.11 -25.80
N LEU A 83 19.50 0.83 -25.88
CA LEU A 83 19.42 2.22 -25.48
C LEU A 83 18.85 2.37 -24.06
N PRO A 84 19.51 3.13 -23.16
CA PRO A 84 19.03 3.32 -21.79
C PRO A 84 17.79 4.22 -21.76
N HIS A 85 16.62 3.60 -21.61
CA HIS A 85 15.32 4.24 -21.31
C HIS A 85 15.02 5.51 -22.15
N PRO A 86 15.21 5.50 -23.49
CA PRO A 86 14.85 6.65 -24.30
C PRO A 86 13.34 6.89 -24.20
N ARG A 87 12.94 8.07 -23.72
CA ARG A 87 11.53 8.45 -23.72
C ARG A 87 11.04 8.78 -25.12
N ALA A 88 11.91 9.23 -26.01
CA ALA A 88 11.66 9.36 -27.45
C ALA A 88 12.99 9.29 -28.22
N ALA A 89 12.93 8.97 -29.50
CA ALA A 89 14.11 8.87 -30.37
C ALA A 89 13.79 9.33 -31.79
N ALA A 90 14.80 9.87 -32.47
CA ALA A 90 14.74 10.20 -33.88
C ALA A 90 15.94 9.63 -34.61
N VAL A 91 15.71 9.00 -35.76
CA VAL A 91 16.77 8.60 -36.68
C VAL A 91 16.60 9.37 -37.97
N THR A 92 17.63 10.15 -38.34
CA THR A 92 17.60 10.99 -39.54
C THR A 92 18.66 10.51 -40.53
N PRO A 93 18.31 10.20 -41.79
CA PRO A 93 19.29 9.83 -42.80
C PRO A 93 20.21 11.01 -43.13
N LEU A 94 21.48 10.72 -43.40
CA LEU A 94 22.50 11.67 -43.84
C LEU A 94 22.66 11.53 -45.34
N GLU A 95 22.08 12.44 -46.11
CA GLU A 95 22.08 12.35 -47.57
C GLU A 95 22.36 13.69 -48.24
N THR A 96 22.92 13.62 -49.44
CA THR A 96 23.10 14.75 -50.35
C THR A 96 22.76 14.32 -51.77
N GLY A 97 21.70 14.90 -52.35
CA GLY A 97 21.22 14.48 -53.67
C GLY A 97 20.76 13.01 -53.67
N SER A 98 21.37 12.17 -54.51
CA SER A 98 21.09 10.73 -54.57
C SER A 98 21.98 9.89 -53.65
N THR A 99 23.01 10.47 -53.03
CA THR A 99 23.98 9.74 -52.20
C THR A 99 23.57 9.70 -50.74
N VAL A 100 23.55 8.50 -50.16
CA VAL A 100 23.34 8.26 -48.72
C VAL A 100 24.68 7.99 -48.06
N TRP A 101 25.03 8.79 -47.06
CA TRP A 101 26.30 8.70 -46.34
C TRP A 101 26.18 7.95 -45.01
N GLY A 102 24.97 7.86 -44.44
CA GLY A 102 24.76 7.24 -43.13
C GLY A 102 23.48 7.72 -42.43
N ALA A 103 23.47 7.66 -41.10
CA ALA A 103 22.33 8.10 -40.29
C ALA A 103 22.78 8.74 -38.96
N MET A 104 21.92 9.60 -38.43
CA MET A 104 22.08 10.22 -37.11
C MET A 104 20.93 9.79 -36.20
N LEU A 105 21.26 9.10 -35.11
CA LEU A 105 20.35 8.75 -34.02
C LEU A 105 20.40 9.84 -32.95
N THR A 106 19.25 10.29 -32.46
CA THR A 106 19.13 11.31 -31.41
C THR A 106 18.10 10.86 -30.37
N LEU A 107 18.42 10.98 -29.07
CA LEU A 107 17.63 10.46 -27.96
C LEU A 107 17.15 11.57 -27.03
N PHE A 108 15.87 11.56 -26.67
CA PHE A 108 15.20 12.65 -25.97
C PHE A 108 14.69 12.23 -24.58
N PRO A 109 14.77 13.13 -23.58
CA PRO A 109 14.41 12.83 -22.18
C PRO A 109 12.90 12.86 -21.91
N GLU A 110 12.10 13.44 -22.81
CA GLU A 110 10.63 13.45 -22.79
C GLU A 110 10.13 13.27 -24.23
N ALA A 111 8.86 12.87 -24.41
CA ALA A 111 8.20 12.99 -25.71
C ALA A 111 8.25 14.46 -26.10
N ALA A 112 9.16 14.82 -27.03
CA ALA A 112 9.26 16.17 -27.54
C ALA A 112 8.00 16.43 -28.37
N ARG A 113 6.90 16.81 -27.70
CA ARG A 113 5.55 17.11 -28.19
C ARG A 113 5.34 16.85 -29.69
N GLY A 114 5.25 15.58 -30.09
CA GLY A 114 4.69 15.12 -31.37
C GLY A 114 5.24 15.75 -32.68
N PRO A 115 4.71 15.31 -33.82
CA PRO A 115 5.07 15.85 -35.12
C PRO A 115 4.45 17.24 -35.33
N GLY A 116 5.13 18.29 -34.86
CA GLY A 116 4.79 19.69 -35.17
C GLY A 116 5.69 20.70 -34.44
N LEU A 117 6.50 21.47 -35.19
CA LEU A 117 7.38 22.59 -34.75
C LEU A 117 8.81 22.19 -34.21
N PRO A 118 9.75 23.15 -34.02
CA PRO A 118 11.12 23.29 -34.57
C PRO A 118 12.12 22.12 -34.52
N ALA A 119 11.94 21.08 -33.71
CA ALA A 119 12.89 19.99 -33.56
C ALA A 119 13.10 19.18 -34.85
N HIS A 120 12.03 18.93 -35.61
CA HIS A 120 12.11 18.24 -36.91
C HIS A 120 12.94 19.04 -37.93
N ARG A 121 12.69 20.35 -38.02
CA ARG A 121 13.47 21.24 -38.90
C ARG A 121 14.95 21.28 -38.49
N LEU A 122 15.23 21.34 -37.19
CA LEU A 122 16.59 21.34 -36.65
C LEU A 122 17.32 20.02 -36.92
N LEU A 123 16.66 18.87 -36.77
CA LEU A 123 17.22 17.55 -37.10
C LEU A 123 17.56 17.46 -38.59
N THR A 124 16.62 17.81 -39.46
CA THR A 124 16.84 17.80 -40.91
C THR A 124 17.97 18.78 -41.30
N THR A 125 18.01 19.97 -40.70
CA THR A 125 19.08 20.93 -40.94
C THR A 125 20.44 20.39 -40.47
N ALA A 126 20.51 19.76 -39.30
CA ALA A 126 21.73 19.16 -38.77
C ALA A 126 22.23 18.03 -39.69
N ALA A 127 21.32 17.14 -40.13
CA ALA A 127 21.62 16.06 -41.05
C ALA A 127 22.14 16.57 -42.40
N GLN A 128 21.51 17.59 -42.98
CA GLN A 128 21.95 18.22 -44.24
C GLN A 128 23.31 18.92 -44.12
N CYS A 129 23.58 19.56 -42.99
CA CYS A 129 24.88 20.17 -42.72
C CYS A 129 25.98 19.11 -42.61
N ILE A 130 25.71 18.00 -41.90
CA ILE A 130 26.65 16.88 -41.79
C ILE A 130 26.85 16.21 -43.17
N GLY A 131 25.77 15.98 -43.93
CA GLY A 131 25.83 15.42 -45.29
C GLY A 131 26.69 16.26 -46.24
N ARG A 132 26.55 17.60 -46.23
CA ARG A 132 27.37 18.50 -47.05
C ARG A 132 28.86 18.44 -46.71
N VAL A 133 29.21 18.24 -45.43
CA VAL A 133 30.61 18.04 -45.02
C VAL A 133 31.15 16.70 -45.54
N LEU A 134 30.34 15.64 -45.47
CA LEU A 134 30.72 14.32 -46.01
C LEU A 134 30.90 14.36 -47.53
N GLN A 135 29.98 15.04 -48.24
CA GLN A 135 30.06 15.26 -49.69
C GLN A 135 31.31 16.07 -50.07
N GLY A 136 31.55 17.22 -49.44
CA GLY A 136 32.71 18.05 -49.73
C GLY A 136 34.03 17.33 -49.48
N ALA A 137 34.10 16.51 -48.42
CA ALA A 137 35.26 15.67 -48.16
C ALA A 137 35.49 14.64 -49.28
N ALA A 138 34.44 13.97 -49.75
CA ALA A 138 34.53 13.03 -50.87
C ALA A 138 34.91 13.71 -52.20
N GLU A 139 34.32 14.85 -52.53
CA GLU A 139 34.62 15.63 -53.75
C GLU A 139 36.05 16.17 -53.75
N SER A 140 36.61 16.47 -52.58
CA SER A 140 38.02 16.87 -52.41
C SER A 140 39.02 15.71 -52.46
N GLY A 141 38.57 14.47 -52.72
CA GLY A 141 39.43 13.28 -52.79
C GLY A 141 39.77 12.65 -51.43
N HIS A 142 39.13 13.11 -50.34
CA HIS A 142 39.36 12.64 -48.98
C HIS A 142 38.06 12.18 -48.31
N PRO A 143 37.40 11.12 -48.80
CA PRO A 143 36.14 10.65 -48.22
C PRO A 143 36.32 10.20 -46.77
N LEU A 144 35.47 10.72 -45.88
CA LEU A 144 35.44 10.33 -44.47
C LEU A 144 34.83 8.92 -44.35
N ARG A 145 35.61 7.99 -43.77
CA ARG A 145 35.21 6.60 -43.53
C ARG A 145 35.06 6.34 -42.02
N PRO A 146 34.22 5.38 -41.61
CA PRO A 146 34.05 5.04 -40.20
C PRO A 146 35.39 4.67 -39.56
N ALA A 147 35.65 5.21 -38.36
CA ALA A 147 36.82 4.84 -37.57
C ALA A 147 36.72 3.40 -37.02
N SER A 148 37.86 2.78 -36.73
CA SER A 148 37.93 1.44 -36.10
C SER A 148 37.34 1.44 -34.69
N GLU A 149 37.42 2.56 -33.98
CA GLU A 149 36.81 2.77 -32.67
C GLU A 149 35.94 4.02 -32.64
N PRO A 150 34.73 3.94 -32.07
CA PRO A 150 33.82 5.08 -31.98
C PRO A 150 34.39 6.15 -31.06
N ARG A 151 34.30 7.41 -31.50
CA ARG A 151 34.75 8.57 -30.71
C ARG A 151 33.60 9.11 -29.89
N PHE A 152 33.76 9.23 -28.58
CA PHE A 152 32.76 9.84 -27.71
C PHE A 152 33.14 11.28 -27.41
N VAL A 153 32.27 12.21 -27.79
CA VAL A 153 32.46 13.63 -27.54
C VAL A 153 31.57 14.02 -26.37
N ALA A 154 32.14 14.63 -25.33
CA ALA A 154 31.35 15.29 -24.30
C ALA A 154 30.45 16.33 -24.99
N ALA A 155 29.16 16.38 -24.63
CA ALA A 155 28.35 17.51 -25.03
C ALA A 155 29.07 18.78 -24.54
N PRO A 156 29.22 19.83 -25.37
CA PRO A 156 29.90 21.04 -24.93
C PRO A 156 29.17 21.56 -23.69
N SER A 157 29.79 21.37 -22.54
CA SER A 157 29.45 22.11 -21.35
C SER A 157 29.87 23.52 -21.68
N ARG A 158 28.93 24.38 -22.10
CA ARG A 158 29.22 25.80 -22.06
C ARG A 158 29.57 26.08 -20.60
N GLU A 159 30.85 26.36 -20.35
CA GLU A 159 31.26 27.29 -19.31
C GLU A 159 30.51 28.60 -19.60
N ARG A 160 29.24 28.64 -19.22
CA ARG A 160 28.55 29.89 -19.04
C ARG A 160 29.20 30.47 -17.81
N ALA A 161 29.82 31.64 -17.95
CA ALA A 161 30.02 32.53 -16.83
C ALA A 161 28.74 32.48 -15.97
N LEU A 162 28.89 32.09 -14.71
CA LEU A 162 27.76 31.93 -13.79
C LEU A 162 26.94 33.21 -13.87
N SER A 163 25.67 33.11 -14.25
CA SER A 163 24.80 34.26 -14.16
C SER A 163 24.75 34.69 -12.67
N PRO A 164 24.43 35.96 -12.35
CA PRO A 164 24.27 36.38 -10.95
C PRO A 164 23.33 35.46 -10.14
N HIS A 165 22.34 34.86 -10.81
CA HIS A 165 21.42 33.87 -10.23
C HIS A 165 22.08 32.51 -9.93
N ALA A 166 23.06 32.10 -10.74
CA ALA A 166 23.81 30.86 -10.49
C ALA A 166 24.77 31.03 -9.30
N GLN A 167 25.41 32.20 -9.16
CA GLN A 167 26.21 32.50 -7.98
C GLN A 167 25.34 32.53 -6.71
N ALA A 168 24.18 33.19 -6.75
CA ALA A 168 23.25 33.20 -5.62
C ALA A 168 22.74 31.80 -5.24
N ALA A 169 22.57 30.88 -6.21
CA ALA A 169 22.22 29.49 -5.94
C ALA A 169 23.36 28.71 -5.27
N VAL A 170 24.61 28.95 -5.66
CA VAL A 170 25.80 28.38 -5.01
C VAL A 170 25.97 28.93 -3.60
N ASP A 171 25.78 30.24 -3.41
CA ASP A 171 25.85 30.90 -2.11
C ASP A 171 24.75 30.34 -1.17
N PHE A 172 23.53 30.16 -1.68
CA PHE A 172 22.44 29.50 -0.93
C PHE A 172 22.80 28.07 -0.53
N LEU A 173 23.24 27.23 -1.47
CA LEU A 173 23.62 25.84 -1.19
C LEU A 173 24.76 25.76 -0.16
N SER A 174 25.71 26.70 -0.21
CA SER A 174 26.81 26.78 0.74
C SER A 174 26.39 27.13 2.17
N THR A 175 25.16 27.62 2.38
CA THR A 175 24.58 27.83 3.72
C THR A 175 23.84 26.62 4.26
N VAL A 176 23.54 25.63 3.42
CA VAL A 176 22.86 24.40 3.83
C VAL A 176 23.89 23.46 4.49
N PRO A 177 23.59 22.87 5.66
CA PRO A 177 24.53 21.99 6.36
C PRO A 177 24.71 20.61 5.68
N GLU A 178 23.99 20.35 4.59
CA GLU A 178 24.06 19.12 3.80
C GLU A 178 24.97 19.35 2.60
N GLY A 179 25.87 18.40 2.31
CA GLY A 179 26.72 18.47 1.13
C GLY A 179 25.96 18.06 -0.13
N CYS A 180 26.15 18.79 -1.22
CA CYS A 180 25.54 18.48 -2.50
C CYS A 180 26.61 18.36 -3.59
N CYS A 181 26.54 17.30 -4.39
CA CYS A 181 27.31 17.21 -5.62
C CYS A 181 26.48 16.70 -6.80
N GLN A 182 26.86 17.13 -8.00
CA GLN A 182 26.26 16.67 -9.24
C GLN A 182 27.26 15.75 -9.94
N LEU A 183 26.86 14.52 -10.19
CA LEU A 183 27.57 13.59 -11.04
C LEU A 183 27.00 13.67 -12.46
N ASP A 184 27.86 13.68 -13.48
CA ASP A 184 27.45 13.47 -14.86
C ASP A 184 27.15 11.97 -15.13
N VAL A 185 26.71 11.64 -16.35
CA VAL A 185 26.36 10.24 -16.69
C VAL A 185 27.59 9.31 -16.74
N GLN A 186 28.81 9.86 -16.68
CA GLN A 186 30.07 9.13 -16.58
C GLN A 186 30.64 9.15 -15.14
N ALA A 187 29.82 9.56 -14.16
CA ALA A 187 30.15 9.68 -12.74
C ALA A 187 31.22 10.72 -12.39
N ARG A 188 31.51 11.66 -13.30
CA ARG A 188 32.41 12.78 -13.00
C ARG A 188 31.66 13.85 -12.25
N ILE A 189 32.30 14.46 -11.26
CA ILE A 189 31.71 15.52 -10.47
C ILE A 189 31.69 16.79 -11.31
N ALA A 190 30.49 17.19 -11.75
CA ALA A 190 30.25 18.42 -12.48
C ALA A 190 30.04 19.63 -11.56
N PHE A 191 29.67 19.39 -10.30
CA PHE A 191 29.50 20.39 -9.26
C PHE A 191 29.68 19.74 -7.90
N ALA A 192 30.32 20.42 -6.95
CA ALA A 192 30.33 20.09 -5.54
C ALA A 192 30.33 21.38 -4.74
N ASP A 193 29.54 21.43 -3.67
CA ASP A 193 29.58 22.55 -2.72
C ASP A 193 30.67 22.33 -1.64
N PRO A 194 31.04 23.39 -0.88
CA PRO A 194 32.04 23.27 0.19
C PRO A 194 31.63 22.27 1.29
N ALA A 195 30.33 22.12 1.54
CA ALA A 195 29.82 21.16 2.53
C ALA A 195 30.06 19.71 2.07
N ALA A 196 29.88 19.39 0.78
CA ALA A 196 30.23 18.09 0.21
C ALA A 196 31.74 17.83 0.31
N ALA A 197 32.58 18.81 -0.03
CA ALA A 197 34.03 18.71 0.11
C ALA A 197 34.46 18.38 1.57
N ALA A 198 33.90 19.11 2.54
CA ALA A 198 34.16 18.88 3.96
C ALA A 198 33.67 17.49 4.44
N LEU A 199 32.50 17.04 3.98
CA LEU A 199 31.96 15.72 4.32
C LEU A 199 32.75 14.58 3.67
N LEU A 200 33.29 14.79 2.48
CA LEU A 200 34.12 13.82 1.76
C LEU A 200 35.58 13.78 2.25
N GLY A 201 36.03 14.87 2.89
CA GLY A 201 37.40 15.02 3.37
C GLY A 201 38.41 15.31 2.24
N VAL A 202 37.95 15.95 1.17
CA VAL A 202 38.72 16.24 -0.06
C VAL A 202 38.43 17.67 -0.48
N ASP A 203 39.44 18.38 -1.00
CA ASP A 203 39.25 19.76 -1.49
C ASP A 203 38.32 19.80 -2.71
N VAL A 204 37.48 20.85 -2.80
CA VAL A 204 36.50 20.98 -3.90
C VAL A 204 37.19 21.06 -5.27
N HIS A 205 38.41 21.60 -5.33
CA HIS A 205 39.18 21.69 -6.56
C HIS A 205 39.65 20.32 -7.07
N ASP A 206 39.90 19.38 -6.16
CA ASP A 206 40.30 18.00 -6.48
C ASP A 206 39.08 17.12 -6.85
N LEU A 207 37.88 17.54 -6.44
CA LEU A 207 36.62 16.88 -6.78
C LEU A 207 36.17 17.19 -8.21
N LEU A 208 36.30 18.43 -8.70
CA LEU A 208 35.71 18.80 -9.99
C LEU A 208 36.36 18.07 -11.17
N GLY A 209 35.54 17.44 -12.02
CA GLY A 209 35.97 16.72 -13.22
C GLY A 209 36.56 15.33 -12.98
N SER A 210 36.87 14.96 -11.75
CA SER A 210 37.27 13.61 -11.35
C SER A 210 36.04 12.71 -11.14
N ARG A 211 36.21 11.38 -11.22
CA ARG A 211 35.14 10.46 -10.81
C ARG A 211 35.07 10.44 -9.28
N LEU A 212 33.86 10.35 -8.73
CA LEU A 212 33.65 10.41 -7.28
C LEU A 212 34.53 9.42 -6.49
N TRP A 213 34.66 8.20 -7.00
CA TRP A 213 35.48 7.17 -6.37
C TRP A 213 36.98 7.28 -6.64
N ASP A 214 37.40 8.04 -7.67
CA ASP A 214 38.82 8.31 -7.90
C ASP A 214 39.33 9.39 -6.92
N ALA A 215 38.51 10.40 -6.66
CA ALA A 215 38.85 11.49 -5.73
C ALA A 215 38.62 11.15 -4.26
N VAL A 216 37.79 10.14 -3.95
CA VAL A 216 37.48 9.74 -2.57
C VAL A 216 37.86 8.26 -2.37
N PRO A 217 39.12 7.94 -2.03
CA PRO A 217 39.62 6.57 -2.01
C PRO A 217 38.91 5.64 -1.01
N TRP A 218 38.39 6.18 0.09
CA TRP A 218 37.60 5.40 1.06
C TRP A 218 36.19 5.06 0.55
N LEU A 219 35.76 5.67 -0.56
CA LEU A 219 34.58 5.29 -1.35
C LEU A 219 34.94 4.43 -2.58
N ALA A 220 36.23 4.16 -2.83
CA ALA A 220 36.72 3.43 -4.00
C ALA A 220 36.49 1.93 -3.88
N ASP A 221 35.23 1.53 -3.88
CA ASP A 221 34.81 0.15 -4.11
C ASP A 221 34.14 0.09 -5.50
N ARG A 222 34.44 -0.93 -6.32
CA ARG A 222 33.80 -1.16 -7.63
C ARG A 222 32.26 -1.19 -7.55
N ARG A 223 31.71 -1.37 -6.35
CA ARG A 223 30.28 -1.38 -6.05
C ARG A 223 29.62 0.00 -6.09
N LEU A 224 30.35 1.11 -5.85
CA LEU A 224 29.80 2.48 -5.94
C LEU A 224 29.51 2.88 -7.38
N GLU A 225 30.40 2.48 -8.29
CA GLU A 225 30.24 2.62 -9.72
C GLU A 225 28.98 1.90 -10.19
N SER A 226 28.78 0.66 -9.76
CA SER A 226 27.56 -0.11 -10.03
C SER A 226 26.29 0.57 -9.50
N ARG A 227 26.34 1.23 -8.32
CA ARG A 227 25.20 1.98 -7.75
C ARG A 227 24.89 3.24 -8.55
N HIS A 228 25.90 4.01 -8.95
CA HIS A 228 25.72 5.18 -9.81
C HIS A 228 25.14 4.76 -11.17
N GLN A 229 25.68 3.72 -11.79
CA GLN A 229 25.16 3.16 -13.03
C GLN A 229 23.70 2.70 -12.86
N ALA A 230 23.38 1.98 -11.78
CA ALA A 230 22.02 1.56 -11.47
C ALA A 230 21.08 2.76 -11.26
N ALA A 231 21.52 3.86 -10.64
CA ALA A 231 20.72 5.07 -10.47
C ALA A 231 20.47 5.80 -11.81
N VAL A 232 21.51 5.96 -12.64
CA VAL A 232 21.40 6.56 -13.99
C VAL A 232 20.43 5.77 -14.87
N VAL A 233 20.48 4.45 -14.80
CA VAL A 233 19.64 3.56 -15.61
C VAL A 233 18.22 3.46 -15.05
N SER A 234 18.04 3.23 -13.73
CA SER A 234 16.71 3.07 -13.11
C SER A 234 15.87 4.32 -13.15
N ARG A 235 16.52 5.49 -13.09
CA ARG A 235 15.86 6.76 -12.77
C ARG A 235 15.08 6.73 -11.43
N LEU A 236 15.34 5.77 -10.56
CA LEU A 236 14.74 5.68 -9.24
C LEU A 236 15.68 6.28 -8.19
N PRO A 237 15.15 7.09 -7.25
CA PRO A 237 15.92 7.52 -6.09
C PRO A 237 16.40 6.30 -5.29
N SER A 238 17.63 6.37 -4.81
CA SER A 238 18.22 5.33 -3.97
C SER A 238 19.14 5.94 -2.92
N SER A 239 19.52 5.16 -1.91
CA SER A 239 20.51 5.61 -0.93
C SER A 239 21.43 4.50 -0.48
N PHE A 240 22.60 4.89 0.03
CA PHE A 240 23.52 4.00 0.74
C PHE A 240 24.29 4.78 1.80
N THR A 241 24.79 4.07 2.81
CA THR A 241 25.66 4.64 3.84
C THR A 241 27.11 4.26 3.55
N GLY A 242 28.01 5.23 3.49
CA GLY A 242 29.47 5.04 3.49
C GLY A 242 30.06 5.33 4.87
N ARG A 243 31.30 4.88 5.12
CA ARG A 243 32.03 5.15 6.36
C ARG A 243 33.32 5.90 6.08
N ARG A 244 33.51 7.03 6.77
CA ARG A 244 34.77 7.78 6.73
C ARG A 244 35.90 7.01 7.41
N PRO A 245 37.17 7.31 7.09
CA PRO A 245 38.32 6.76 7.81
C PRO A 245 38.29 7.01 9.32
N SER A 246 37.66 8.11 9.76
CA SER A 246 37.42 8.43 11.17
C SER A 246 36.37 7.53 11.85
N GLY A 247 35.69 6.65 11.10
CA GLY A 247 34.64 5.77 11.59
C GLY A 247 33.22 6.34 11.51
N GLU A 248 33.07 7.63 11.19
CA GLU A 248 31.77 8.29 11.12
C GLU A 248 30.96 7.88 9.86
N PRO A 249 29.67 7.54 10.01
CA PRO A 249 28.81 7.19 8.87
C PRO A 249 28.30 8.43 8.13
N VAL A 250 28.23 8.32 6.80
CA VAL A 250 27.77 9.37 5.89
C VAL A 250 26.73 8.77 4.93
N LEU A 251 25.55 9.38 4.87
CA LEU A 251 24.46 8.97 3.96
C LEU A 251 24.62 9.65 2.61
N PHE A 252 24.57 8.85 1.56
CA PHE A 252 24.50 9.30 0.17
C PHE A 252 23.10 9.00 -0.38
N ALA A 253 22.34 10.04 -0.69
CA ALA A 253 21.05 9.93 -1.36
C ALA A 253 21.21 10.36 -2.83
N LEU A 254 20.83 9.48 -3.75
CA LEU A 254 21.03 9.62 -5.19
C LEU A 254 19.69 9.94 -5.84
N TYR A 255 19.64 11.07 -6.53
CA TYR A 255 18.48 11.57 -7.26
C TYR A 255 18.83 11.67 -8.74
N PRO A 256 18.51 10.64 -9.54
CA PRO A 256 18.83 10.64 -10.97
C PRO A 256 17.98 11.67 -11.73
N GLY A 257 18.64 12.45 -12.59
CA GLY A 257 18.06 13.53 -13.40
C GLY A 257 18.57 13.51 -14.84
N SER A 258 17.99 14.31 -15.73
CA SER A 258 18.24 14.23 -17.19
C SER A 258 19.71 14.43 -17.62
N ARG A 259 20.55 15.04 -16.77
CA ARG A 259 21.97 15.33 -17.02
C ARG A 259 22.96 14.53 -16.16
N GLY A 260 22.47 13.60 -15.34
CA GLY A 260 23.31 12.79 -14.44
C GLY A 260 22.60 12.50 -13.11
N VAL A 261 23.34 12.42 -12.00
CA VAL A 261 22.78 12.10 -10.68
C VAL A 261 23.10 13.24 -9.71
N SER A 262 22.08 13.85 -9.12
CA SER A 262 22.28 14.75 -7.99
C SER A 262 22.46 13.91 -6.74
N VAL A 263 23.53 14.15 -6.00
CA VAL A 263 23.88 13.40 -4.79
C VAL A 263 23.81 14.34 -3.61
N ARG A 264 23.06 13.94 -2.61
CA ARG A 264 22.96 14.62 -1.32
C ARG A 264 23.70 13.81 -0.28
N ILE A 265 24.61 14.48 0.42
CA ILE A 265 25.56 13.90 1.36
C ILE A 265 25.26 14.49 2.73
N THR A 266 24.99 13.63 3.71
CA THR A 266 24.69 14.09 5.08
C THR A 266 25.51 13.33 6.09
N SER A 267 26.09 14.07 7.05
CA SER A 267 26.69 13.45 8.24
C SER A 267 25.57 12.98 9.17
N ALA A 268 25.74 11.78 9.73
CA ALA A 268 24.80 11.21 10.68
C ALA A 268 24.89 11.83 12.09
N GLY A 269 25.87 12.71 12.35
CA GLY A 269 26.18 13.22 13.70
C GLY A 269 25.59 14.59 14.08
N GLY A 270 24.86 15.26 13.19
CA GLY A 270 24.34 16.61 13.46
C GLY A 270 22.84 16.70 13.23
N THR A 271 22.08 16.95 14.28
CA THR A 271 20.73 17.51 14.15
C THR A 271 20.85 18.96 13.69
N PRO A 272 20.11 19.37 12.65
CA PRO A 272 19.45 20.65 12.72
C PRO A 272 17.94 20.42 12.67
N ALA A 273 17.27 20.87 13.72
CA ALA A 273 15.83 20.98 13.79
C ALA A 273 15.33 21.98 12.73
N GLY A 274 14.20 21.63 12.10
CA GLY A 274 13.33 22.59 11.40
C GLY A 274 13.59 22.76 9.91
N GLY A 275 12.66 22.28 9.07
CA GLY A 275 12.67 22.59 7.64
C GLY A 275 11.58 21.85 6.87
N ARG A 276 10.44 22.51 6.70
CA ARG A 276 9.21 22.09 5.99
C ARG A 276 9.40 21.21 4.75
N GLN A 277 8.60 20.14 4.69
CA GLN A 277 8.28 19.34 3.51
C GLN A 277 7.93 20.21 2.31
N ARG A 278 8.59 19.96 1.17
CA ARG A 278 8.09 20.33 -0.15
C ARG A 278 7.52 19.08 -0.81
N SER A 279 6.20 19.07 -0.90
CA SER A 279 5.37 18.10 -1.62
C SER A 279 5.73 18.08 -3.12
N GLY A 280 6.32 16.97 -3.57
CA GLY A 280 6.39 16.59 -4.98
C GLY A 280 5.60 15.30 -5.17
N ARG A 281 4.44 15.40 -5.82
CA ARG A 281 3.55 14.27 -6.12
C ARG A 281 4.28 13.26 -7.03
N PRO A 282 4.42 11.97 -6.66
CA PRO A 282 4.91 10.97 -7.59
C PRO A 282 3.88 10.79 -8.71
N ALA A 283 4.27 11.11 -9.95
CA ALA A 283 3.45 10.83 -11.12
C ALA A 283 3.62 9.34 -11.47
N ALA A 284 2.48 8.66 -11.56
CA ALA A 284 2.34 7.27 -11.99
C ALA A 284 3.02 7.04 -13.36
N ALA A 285 3.73 5.93 -13.48
CA ALA A 285 4.11 5.36 -14.77
C ALA A 285 4.06 3.84 -14.67
N ASP A 286 3.20 3.30 -15.53
CA ASP A 286 2.88 1.89 -15.71
C ASP A 286 3.90 1.25 -16.69
N ASP A 287 4.46 0.17 -16.16
CA ASP A 287 5.21 -1.00 -16.63
C ASP A 287 5.84 -1.17 -18.04
N GLY A 288 7.02 -1.81 -17.98
CA GLY A 288 7.54 -2.79 -18.94
C GLY A 288 8.91 -3.31 -18.46
N ALA A 289 9.07 -4.37 -17.67
CA ALA A 289 8.89 -5.81 -17.89
C ALA A 289 9.96 -6.46 -18.84
N THR A 290 10.35 -7.67 -18.46
CA THR A 290 11.32 -8.69 -18.89
C THR A 290 11.09 -9.32 -20.27
N THR A 291 12.04 -10.01 -20.89
CA THR A 291 11.79 -10.83 -22.11
C THR A 291 11.56 -12.31 -21.74
N GLY A 292 10.58 -12.96 -22.36
CA GLY A 292 10.36 -14.42 -22.22
C GLY A 292 9.57 -14.82 -20.97
N PRO A 293 9.18 -16.10 -20.81
CA PRO A 293 8.11 -16.61 -19.92
C PRO A 293 8.08 -16.08 -18.47
N ASP A 294 9.20 -15.61 -17.94
CA ASP A 294 9.32 -14.95 -16.63
C ASP A 294 8.64 -13.57 -16.55
N ARG A 295 8.51 -12.82 -17.66
CA ARG A 295 7.78 -11.53 -17.71
C ARG A 295 6.31 -11.71 -17.43
N LEU A 296 5.73 -12.72 -18.08
CA LEU A 296 4.32 -13.05 -17.92
C LEU A 296 4.09 -13.54 -16.50
N GLN A 297 5.03 -14.30 -15.93
CA GLN A 297 4.96 -14.76 -14.54
C GLN A 297 5.11 -13.60 -13.54
N ALA A 298 6.05 -12.68 -13.70
CA ALA A 298 6.21 -11.52 -12.83
C ALA A 298 5.03 -10.52 -12.91
N LEU A 299 4.45 -10.32 -14.10
CA LEU A 299 3.22 -9.55 -14.30
C LEU A 299 1.99 -10.28 -13.76
N HIS A 300 1.86 -11.59 -13.99
CA HIS A 300 0.77 -12.41 -13.45
C HIS A 300 0.84 -12.43 -11.92
N HIS A 301 2.05 -12.52 -11.35
CA HIS A 301 2.26 -12.48 -9.92
C HIS A 301 2.00 -11.09 -9.34
N ARG A 302 2.37 -10.00 -10.04
CA ARG A 302 1.99 -8.63 -9.65
C ARG A 302 0.48 -8.40 -9.71
N MET A 303 -0.20 -8.86 -10.76
CA MET A 303 -1.66 -8.71 -10.88
C MET A 303 -2.39 -9.56 -9.84
N HIS A 304 -1.97 -10.81 -9.64
CA HIS A 304 -2.55 -11.71 -8.64
C HIS A 304 -2.31 -11.17 -7.22
N LEU A 305 -1.09 -10.71 -6.91
CA LEU A 305 -0.78 -10.11 -5.62
C LEU A 305 -1.50 -8.77 -5.43
N SER A 306 -1.62 -7.94 -6.46
CA SER A 306 -2.37 -6.67 -6.37
C SER A 306 -3.86 -6.91 -6.15
N GLY A 307 -4.46 -7.92 -6.79
CA GLY A 307 -5.85 -8.33 -6.55
C GLY A 307 -6.03 -8.89 -5.15
N ALA A 308 -5.18 -9.84 -4.75
CA ALA A 308 -5.24 -10.45 -3.42
C ALA A 308 -5.00 -9.42 -2.29
N LEU A 309 -4.04 -8.49 -2.46
CA LEU A 309 -3.81 -7.38 -1.53
C LEU A 309 -4.94 -6.35 -1.56
N ALA A 310 -5.64 -6.20 -2.68
CA ALA A 310 -6.82 -5.33 -2.77
C ALA A 310 -7.98 -5.89 -1.92
N GLU A 311 -8.13 -7.22 -1.90
CA GLU A 311 -9.20 -7.94 -1.17
C GLU A 311 -8.88 -8.23 0.30
N ALA A 312 -7.62 -8.18 0.70
CA ALA A 312 -7.22 -8.46 2.08
C ALA A 312 -7.86 -7.47 3.08
N LYS A 313 -8.55 -8.01 4.10
CA LYS A 313 -9.31 -7.23 5.09
C LYS A 313 -8.63 -7.11 6.44
N SER A 314 -7.59 -7.91 6.70
CA SER A 314 -6.83 -7.87 7.96
C SER A 314 -5.32 -7.90 7.73
N VAL A 315 -4.57 -7.41 8.70
CA VAL A 315 -3.09 -7.43 8.63
C VAL A 315 -2.56 -8.87 8.56
N ARG A 316 -3.22 -9.84 9.19
CA ARG A 316 -2.84 -11.26 9.14
C ARG A 316 -2.94 -11.83 7.72
N GLN A 317 -4.05 -11.56 7.03
CA GLN A 317 -4.22 -11.98 5.64
C GLN A 317 -3.16 -11.34 4.72
N ILE A 318 -2.83 -10.06 4.95
CA ILE A 318 -1.75 -9.40 4.21
C ILE A 318 -0.42 -10.11 4.49
N VAL A 319 -0.09 -10.41 5.75
CA VAL A 319 1.14 -11.11 6.09
C VAL A 319 1.22 -12.47 5.40
N GLU A 320 0.14 -13.25 5.42
CA GLU A 320 0.09 -14.58 4.76
C GLU A 320 0.23 -14.46 3.25
N LEU A 321 -0.55 -13.57 2.62
CA LEU A 321 -0.49 -13.32 1.18
C LEU A 321 0.90 -12.85 0.74
N VAL A 322 1.47 -11.90 1.46
CA VAL A 322 2.80 -11.37 1.19
C VAL A 322 3.86 -12.44 1.45
N ALA A 323 3.80 -13.16 2.57
CA ALA A 323 4.77 -14.18 2.88
C ALA A 323 4.80 -15.30 1.82
N ASP A 324 3.63 -15.81 1.44
CA ASP A 324 3.53 -16.97 0.55
C ASP A 324 3.91 -16.61 -0.88
N HIS A 325 3.52 -15.42 -1.35
CA HIS A 325 3.76 -15.03 -2.74
C HIS A 325 5.07 -14.28 -2.92
N LEU A 326 5.48 -13.44 -1.97
CA LEU A 326 6.63 -12.55 -2.12
C LEU A 326 7.96 -13.31 -1.92
N LEU A 327 8.01 -14.29 -1.00
CA LEU A 327 9.17 -15.17 -0.87
C LEU A 327 9.39 -16.02 -2.13
N LEU A 328 8.31 -16.55 -2.72
CA LEU A 328 8.39 -17.32 -3.97
C LEU A 328 8.83 -16.46 -5.15
N ALA A 329 8.27 -15.27 -5.31
CA ALA A 329 8.57 -14.40 -6.44
C ALA A 329 9.98 -13.82 -6.40
N LEU A 330 10.47 -13.48 -5.21
CA LEU A 330 11.81 -12.91 -5.05
C LEU A 330 12.88 -13.97 -4.78
N GLN A 331 12.52 -15.25 -4.73
CA GLN A 331 13.42 -16.34 -4.29
C GLN A 331 14.11 -16.03 -2.95
N ALA A 332 13.38 -15.37 -2.07
CA ALA A 332 13.89 -14.94 -0.78
C ALA A 332 13.65 -16.02 0.27
N GLN A 333 14.49 -16.05 1.31
CA GLN A 333 14.40 -17.02 2.39
C GLN A 333 13.58 -16.49 3.57
N THR A 334 13.67 -15.19 3.82
CA THR A 334 13.11 -14.56 5.02
C THR A 334 12.32 -13.32 4.67
N PHE A 335 11.24 -13.11 5.41
CA PHE A 335 10.36 -11.95 5.28
C PHE A 335 9.95 -11.48 6.67
N GLY A 336 9.86 -10.16 6.84
CA GLY A 336 9.34 -9.54 8.05
C GLY A 336 8.56 -8.27 7.72
N LEU A 337 7.38 -8.13 8.34
CA LEU A 337 6.55 -6.94 8.27
C LEU A 337 6.50 -6.27 9.64
N LEU A 338 7.08 -5.08 9.70
CA LEU A 338 7.16 -4.27 10.91
C LEU A 338 6.24 -3.08 10.79
N VAL A 339 5.56 -2.75 11.88
CA VAL A 339 4.56 -1.71 11.91
C VAL A 339 4.82 -0.80 13.10
N ALA A 340 4.58 0.50 12.92
CA ALA A 340 4.65 1.49 13.99
C ALA A 340 3.37 1.46 14.82
N GLU A 341 3.46 1.15 16.11
CA GLU A 341 2.31 1.13 17.02
C GLU A 341 2.70 1.71 18.40
N GLY A 342 2.01 2.76 18.85
CA GLY A 342 2.28 3.38 20.16
C GLY A 342 3.70 3.93 20.34
N GLY A 343 4.38 4.31 19.25
CA GLY A 343 5.79 4.71 19.30
C GLY A 343 6.77 3.55 19.56
N ARG A 344 6.34 2.31 19.29
CA ARG A 344 7.15 1.08 19.30
C ARG A 344 7.05 0.33 17.96
N VAL A 345 8.12 -0.39 17.62
CA VAL A 345 8.17 -1.28 16.47
C VAL A 345 7.50 -2.56 16.92
N ARG A 346 6.51 -3.02 16.17
CA ARG A 346 5.92 -4.34 16.37
C ARG A 346 6.11 -5.16 15.11
N LEU A 347 6.61 -6.38 15.28
CA LEU A 347 6.68 -7.34 14.19
C LEU A 347 5.30 -7.99 14.04
N VAL A 348 4.55 -7.58 13.03
CA VAL A 348 3.16 -8.03 12.86
C VAL A 348 3.07 -9.32 12.05
N GLY A 349 4.14 -9.67 11.34
CA GLY A 349 4.26 -10.94 10.65
C GLY A 349 5.67 -11.23 10.15
N TYR A 350 6.04 -12.50 10.12
CA TYR A 350 7.34 -12.93 9.59
C TYR A 350 7.31 -14.38 9.08
N ARG A 351 8.25 -14.70 8.20
CA ARG A 351 8.55 -16.06 7.75
C ARG A 351 10.05 -16.25 7.63
N GLY A 352 10.54 -17.43 7.99
CA GLY A 352 11.95 -17.79 7.91
C GLY A 352 12.87 -17.04 8.89
N ALA A 353 12.35 -16.11 9.70
CA ALA A 353 13.14 -15.38 10.69
C ALA A 353 13.46 -16.26 11.91
N SER A 354 14.67 -16.13 12.45
CA SER A 354 15.08 -16.82 13.67
C SER A 354 14.38 -16.21 14.91
N PRO A 355 14.17 -16.96 16.00
CA PRO A 355 13.59 -16.43 17.23
C PRO A 355 14.36 -15.24 17.81
N ALA A 356 15.68 -15.21 17.66
CA ALA A 356 16.53 -14.09 18.07
C ALA A 356 16.26 -12.82 17.24
N MET A 357 16.02 -12.98 15.92
CA MET A 357 15.64 -11.87 15.04
C MET A 357 14.26 -11.32 15.39
N VAL A 358 13.30 -12.19 15.70
CA VAL A 358 11.93 -11.79 16.11
C VAL A 358 11.97 -10.97 17.41
N GLN A 359 12.71 -11.44 18.42
CA GLN A 359 12.85 -10.75 19.71
C GLN A 359 13.55 -9.40 19.60
N LEU A 360 14.44 -9.22 18.62
CA LEU A 360 15.11 -7.95 18.37
C LEU A 360 14.13 -6.87 17.87
N PHE A 361 13.17 -7.27 17.03
CA PHE A 361 12.22 -6.37 16.39
C PHE A 361 10.95 -6.10 17.21
N ASP A 362 10.54 -7.01 18.08
CA ASP A 362 9.30 -6.90 18.84
C ASP A 362 9.51 -6.14 20.17
N GLY A 363 8.96 -4.92 20.26
CA GLY A 363 8.94 -4.11 21.48
C GLY A 363 9.98 -2.98 21.57
N SER A 364 10.81 -2.80 20.55
CA SER A 364 11.81 -1.73 20.43
C SER A 364 11.16 -0.35 20.17
N PRO A 365 11.74 0.79 20.59
CA PRO A 365 11.14 2.12 20.38
C PRO A 365 11.06 2.53 18.90
N PHE A 366 9.86 2.79 18.37
CA PHE A 366 9.63 3.41 17.07
C PHE A 366 9.54 4.92 17.28
N ARG A 367 10.68 5.57 17.34
CA ARG A 367 10.71 7.02 17.13
C ARG A 367 10.88 7.29 15.64
N THR A 368 10.42 8.46 15.20
CA THR A 368 10.57 9.00 13.83
C THR A 368 12.02 8.98 13.32
N ASP A 369 12.96 8.72 14.21
CA ASP A 369 14.31 8.26 13.96
C ASP A 369 14.42 6.76 14.36
N LEU A 370 14.42 5.84 13.37
CA LEU A 370 14.68 4.41 13.60
C LEU A 370 16.05 4.13 14.31
N SER A 371 16.84 5.18 14.58
CA SER A 371 18.04 5.18 15.44
C SER A 371 17.76 4.92 16.92
N GLY A 372 16.60 5.31 17.45
CA GLY A 372 16.31 5.17 18.88
C GLY A 372 16.17 3.72 19.37
N ALA A 373 16.02 2.77 18.43
CA ALA A 373 15.90 1.33 18.71
C ALA A 373 17.22 0.56 18.62
N GLY A 374 18.34 1.16 18.16
CA GLY A 374 19.59 0.45 17.91
C GLY A 374 19.54 -0.55 16.73
N LEU A 375 18.39 -0.70 16.07
CA LEU A 375 18.18 -1.65 14.98
C LEU A 375 18.80 -1.18 13.66
N VAL A 376 19.00 0.13 13.52
CA VAL A 376 19.28 0.82 12.27
C VAL A 376 20.29 1.95 12.55
N SER A 377 21.36 2.09 11.76
CA SER A 377 22.25 3.27 11.89
C SER A 377 21.42 4.54 11.71
N PRO A 378 21.71 5.65 12.42
CA PRO A 378 21.02 6.93 12.24
C PRO A 378 20.93 7.41 10.79
N SER A 379 21.93 7.10 9.96
CA SER A 379 21.94 7.40 8.52
C SER A 379 20.88 6.62 7.74
N SER A 380 20.81 5.31 7.95
CA SER A 380 19.86 4.43 7.28
C SER A 380 18.43 4.63 7.80
N ALA A 381 18.29 4.91 9.10
CA ALA A 381 17.04 5.34 9.72
C ALA A 381 16.44 6.57 9.02
N ARG A 382 17.29 7.57 8.74
CA ARG A 382 16.91 8.80 8.05
C ARG A 382 16.53 8.57 6.60
N GLY A 383 17.18 7.64 5.89
CA GLY A 383 16.82 7.25 4.53
C GLY A 383 15.44 6.58 4.46
N LEU A 384 15.18 5.63 5.35
CA LEU A 384 13.88 4.92 5.43
C LEU A 384 12.74 5.86 5.82
N ALA A 385 12.97 6.78 6.77
CA ALA A 385 12.00 7.81 7.14
C ALA A 385 11.68 8.78 5.98
N GLN A 386 12.59 8.92 5.00
CA GLN A 386 12.39 9.68 3.77
C GLN A 386 11.76 8.85 2.64
N GLY A 387 11.41 7.58 2.89
CA GLY A 387 10.84 6.68 1.90
C GLY A 387 11.85 6.12 0.91
N LEU A 388 13.15 6.18 1.20
CA LEU A 388 14.20 5.63 0.32
C LEU A 388 14.44 4.14 0.63
N PRO A 389 14.24 3.23 -0.34
CA PRO A 389 14.54 1.82 -0.14
C PRO A 389 16.04 1.57 -0.01
N SER A 390 16.41 0.57 0.79
CA SER A 390 17.81 0.17 1.01
C SER A 390 18.03 -1.28 0.57
N PHE A 391 19.14 -1.49 -0.15
CA PHE A 391 19.49 -2.79 -0.74
C PHE A 391 20.92 -3.16 -0.34
N PHE A 392 21.07 -4.31 0.30
CA PHE A 392 22.33 -4.82 0.84
C PHE A 392 22.68 -6.13 0.15
N ALA A 393 23.62 -6.07 -0.79
CA ALA A 393 23.95 -7.20 -1.65
C ALA A 393 24.76 -8.28 -0.91
N ASP A 394 25.39 -7.93 0.20
CA ASP A 394 26.13 -8.87 1.03
C ASP A 394 26.13 -8.48 2.52
N ARG A 395 26.70 -9.37 3.34
CA ARG A 395 26.71 -9.27 4.79
C ARG A 395 27.59 -8.12 5.28
N ASP A 396 28.61 -7.75 4.53
CA ASP A 396 29.50 -6.66 4.91
C ASP A 396 28.81 -5.31 4.69
N GLU A 397 28.02 -5.16 3.62
CA GLU A 397 27.15 -4.00 3.42
C GLU A 397 26.13 -3.86 4.55
N LEU A 398 25.51 -4.97 4.94
CA LEU A 398 24.54 -5.00 6.03
C LEU A 398 25.21 -4.61 7.37
N ARG A 399 26.35 -5.20 7.72
CA ARG A 399 27.08 -4.89 8.96
C ARG A 399 27.62 -3.46 8.99
N ALA A 400 28.11 -2.95 7.86
CA ALA A 400 28.64 -1.59 7.77
C ALA A 400 27.55 -0.54 8.00
N ALA A 401 26.36 -0.79 7.44
CA ALA A 401 25.18 0.04 7.61
C ALA A 401 24.46 -0.19 8.96
N TYR A 402 24.61 -1.36 9.59
CA TYR A 402 23.90 -1.78 10.80
C TYR A 402 24.82 -2.53 11.80
N PRO A 403 25.70 -1.82 12.52
CA PRO A 403 26.68 -2.45 13.41
C PRO A 403 26.04 -3.12 14.64
N GLU A 404 25.02 -2.50 15.21
CA GLU A 404 24.24 -3.02 16.35
C GLU A 404 23.19 -4.06 15.91
N GLY A 405 22.84 -4.08 14.62
CA GLY A 405 21.99 -5.09 13.98
C GLY A 405 22.73 -6.35 13.55
N ALA A 406 23.95 -6.62 14.06
CA ALA A 406 24.75 -7.77 13.69
C ALA A 406 24.05 -9.12 13.91
N ALA A 407 23.10 -9.20 14.84
CA ALA A 407 22.25 -10.38 15.04
C ALA A 407 21.23 -10.61 13.91
N VAL A 408 20.83 -9.57 13.16
CA VAL A 408 20.00 -9.68 11.93
C VAL A 408 20.82 -10.30 10.80
N ALA A 409 22.15 -10.14 10.81
CA ALA A 409 23.05 -10.74 9.84
C ALA A 409 23.30 -12.24 10.06
N ASP A 410 22.88 -12.80 11.21
CA ASP A 410 22.98 -14.24 11.47
C ASP A 410 21.92 -14.99 10.66
N GLY A 411 22.37 -15.71 9.65
CA GLY A 411 21.52 -16.46 8.71
C GLY A 411 21.09 -15.67 7.47
N VAL A 412 21.28 -14.35 7.43
CA VAL A 412 20.99 -13.50 6.25
C VAL A 412 22.31 -13.01 5.65
N ALA A 413 22.52 -13.28 4.35
CA ALA A 413 23.69 -12.83 3.61
C ALA A 413 23.40 -11.58 2.76
N ALA A 414 22.18 -11.37 2.30
CA ALA A 414 21.75 -10.16 1.60
C ALA A 414 20.33 -9.77 2.00
N SER A 415 19.95 -8.49 1.90
CA SER A 415 18.59 -8.06 2.27
C SER A 415 18.11 -6.80 1.56
N VAL A 416 16.78 -6.66 1.48
CA VAL A 416 16.06 -5.48 0.99
C VAL A 416 15.17 -4.94 2.11
N TRP A 417 15.25 -3.64 2.32
CA TRP A 417 14.49 -2.92 3.33
C TRP A 417 13.63 -1.87 2.64
N LEU A 418 12.33 -2.08 2.66
CA LEU A 418 11.32 -1.31 1.93
C LEU A 418 10.49 -0.47 2.90
N PRO A 419 10.65 0.86 2.92
CA PRO A 419 9.79 1.72 3.71
C PRO A 419 8.37 1.70 3.15
N LEU A 420 7.39 1.41 4.01
CA LEU A 420 5.99 1.40 3.64
C LEU A 420 5.42 2.78 3.87
N MET A 421 5.24 3.53 2.78
CA MET A 421 4.86 4.94 2.81
C MET A 421 3.42 5.11 2.34
N VAL A 422 2.59 5.79 3.13
CA VAL A 422 1.27 6.26 2.72
C VAL A 422 1.17 7.74 2.99
N SER A 423 0.80 8.52 1.97
CA SER A 423 0.69 9.99 2.06
C SER A 423 1.94 10.68 2.65
N GLY A 424 3.12 10.11 2.42
CA GLY A 424 4.40 10.63 2.93
C GLY A 424 4.67 10.32 4.41
N GLN A 425 3.84 9.51 5.06
CA GLN A 425 4.07 8.97 6.39
C GLN A 425 4.56 7.52 6.31
N LEU A 426 5.56 7.17 7.13
CA LEU A 426 6.06 5.82 7.26
C LEU A 426 5.09 5.01 8.14
N VAL A 427 4.28 4.14 7.54
CA VAL A 427 3.31 3.29 8.26
C VAL A 427 3.93 1.97 8.74
N GLY A 428 5.04 1.56 8.13
CA GLY A 428 5.75 0.34 8.48
C GLY A 428 7.02 0.13 7.65
N LEU A 429 7.65 -1.03 7.84
CA LEU A 429 8.83 -1.47 7.11
C LEU A 429 8.63 -2.92 6.68
N CYS A 430 8.90 -3.21 5.41
CA CYS A 430 8.95 -4.57 4.88
C CYS A 430 10.41 -4.95 4.66
N MET A 431 10.83 -6.08 5.24
CA MET A 431 12.16 -6.63 5.10
C MET A 431 12.09 -7.97 4.36
N VAL A 432 13.01 -8.15 3.41
CA VAL A 432 13.20 -9.40 2.67
C VAL A 432 14.68 -9.79 2.77
N GLY A 433 14.98 -11.02 3.15
CA GLY A 433 16.36 -11.50 3.34
C GLY A 433 16.66 -12.80 2.59
N TYR A 434 17.93 -12.94 2.20
CA TYR A 434 18.47 -14.00 1.35
C TYR A 434 19.59 -14.76 2.07
N ALA A 435 19.70 -16.06 1.81
CA ALA A 435 20.71 -16.95 2.41
C ALA A 435 22.13 -16.71 1.87
N GLU A 436 22.23 -16.25 0.62
CA GLU A 436 23.47 -16.03 -0.12
C GLU A 436 23.63 -14.57 -0.55
N PRO A 437 24.84 -14.09 -0.86
CA PRO A 437 25.04 -12.77 -1.45
C PRO A 437 24.20 -12.60 -2.72
N HIS A 438 23.47 -11.50 -2.82
CA HIS A 438 22.49 -11.26 -3.89
C HIS A 438 22.70 -9.89 -4.54
N PRO A 439 23.40 -9.82 -5.69
CA PRO A 439 23.56 -8.57 -6.42
C PRO A 439 22.23 -8.18 -7.08
N PHE A 440 21.49 -7.27 -6.44
CA PHE A 440 20.18 -6.83 -6.93
C PHE A 440 20.26 -6.13 -8.28
N THR A 441 19.60 -6.73 -9.27
CA THR A 441 19.39 -6.16 -10.60
C THR A 441 18.44 -4.96 -10.55
N LEU A 442 18.40 -4.23 -11.66
CA LEU A 442 17.50 -3.09 -11.84
C LEU A 442 16.02 -3.46 -11.71
N GLU A 443 15.67 -4.58 -12.32
CA GLU A 443 14.30 -5.07 -12.38
C GLU A 443 13.82 -5.50 -11.00
N GLU A 444 14.64 -6.26 -10.27
CA GLU A 444 14.34 -6.66 -8.89
C GLU A 444 14.15 -5.45 -7.97
N ARG A 445 14.99 -4.42 -8.10
CA ARG A 445 14.84 -3.18 -7.31
C ARG A 445 13.52 -2.47 -7.59
N THR A 446 13.12 -2.43 -8.86
CA THR A 446 11.86 -1.83 -9.30
C THR A 446 10.68 -2.63 -8.77
N VAL A 447 10.72 -3.97 -8.93
CA VAL A 447 9.67 -4.88 -8.43
C VAL A 447 9.53 -4.76 -6.91
N CYS A 448 10.63 -4.80 -6.15
CA CYS A 448 10.60 -4.66 -4.70
C CYS A 448 9.98 -3.32 -4.27
N THR A 449 10.35 -2.22 -4.93
CA THR A 449 9.82 -0.88 -4.60
C THR A 449 8.33 -0.77 -4.91
N SER A 450 7.88 -1.30 -6.05
CA SER A 450 6.47 -1.34 -6.42
C SER A 450 5.65 -2.21 -5.46
N LEU A 451 6.18 -3.38 -5.09
CA LEU A 451 5.55 -4.26 -4.09
C LEU A 451 5.46 -3.59 -2.73
N GLY A 452 6.51 -2.90 -2.28
CA GLY A 452 6.49 -2.11 -1.04
C GLY A 452 5.37 -1.06 -1.04
N THR A 453 5.08 -0.44 -2.19
CA THR A 453 3.96 0.51 -2.32
C THR A 453 2.60 -0.17 -2.17
N LEU A 454 2.40 -1.32 -2.82
CA LEU A 454 1.15 -2.09 -2.71
C LEU A 454 0.93 -2.62 -1.29
N ILE A 455 1.97 -3.14 -0.64
CA ILE A 455 1.92 -3.59 0.75
C ILE A 455 1.59 -2.42 1.68
N ALA A 456 2.19 -1.24 1.46
CA ALA A 456 1.90 -0.05 2.26
C ALA A 456 0.40 0.32 2.19
N GLN A 457 -0.17 0.34 0.98
CA GLN A 457 -1.59 0.66 0.78
C GLN A 457 -2.53 -0.41 1.37
N ALA A 458 -2.19 -1.68 1.22
CA ALA A 458 -2.97 -2.76 1.83
C ALA A 458 -2.91 -2.69 3.36
N LEU A 459 -1.71 -2.51 3.91
CA LEU A 459 -1.49 -2.43 5.36
C LEU A 459 -2.22 -1.24 5.98
N ASP A 460 -2.17 -0.06 5.37
CA ASP A 460 -2.88 1.12 5.86
C ASP A 460 -4.40 0.92 5.84
N ARG A 461 -4.95 0.37 4.76
CA ARG A 461 -6.38 0.02 4.68
C ARG A 461 -6.78 -1.00 5.75
N ALA A 462 -6.03 -2.09 5.89
CA ALA A 462 -6.34 -3.12 6.89
C ALA A 462 -6.24 -2.57 8.33
N ARG A 463 -5.28 -1.69 8.62
CA ARG A 463 -5.20 -1.05 9.94
C ARG A 463 -6.37 -0.11 10.21
N GLN A 464 -6.77 0.70 9.22
CA GLN A 464 -7.95 1.56 9.35
C GLN A 464 -9.21 0.73 9.57
N TYR A 465 -9.33 -0.38 8.84
CA TYR A 465 -10.43 -1.33 9.02
C TYR A 465 -10.41 -1.94 10.43
N ASP A 466 -9.27 -2.48 10.89
CA ASP A 466 -9.12 -3.07 12.22
C ASP A 466 -9.45 -2.06 13.34
N VAL A 467 -8.96 -0.82 13.25
CA VAL A 467 -9.25 0.23 14.25
C VAL A 467 -10.73 0.61 14.24
N THR A 468 -11.31 0.80 13.05
CA THR A 468 -12.73 1.17 12.94
C THR A 468 -13.63 0.04 13.44
N HIS A 469 -13.29 -1.22 13.13
CA HIS A 469 -13.99 -2.39 13.62
C HIS A 469 -13.92 -2.53 15.14
N GLN A 470 -12.74 -2.33 15.74
CA GLN A 470 -12.59 -2.35 17.20
C GLN A 470 -13.39 -1.23 17.89
N LEU A 471 -13.49 -0.06 17.26
CA LEU A 471 -14.31 1.04 17.76
C LEU A 471 -15.81 0.72 17.65
N ALA A 472 -16.24 0.11 16.56
CA ALA A 472 -17.61 -0.37 16.35
C ALA A 472 -17.99 -1.42 17.40
N GLU A 473 -17.19 -2.48 17.55
CA GLU A 473 -17.39 -3.52 18.57
C GLU A 473 -17.41 -2.93 19.98
N GLY A 474 -16.44 -2.07 20.32
CA GLY A 474 -16.37 -1.45 21.64
C GLY A 474 -17.55 -0.51 21.94
N LEU A 475 -18.05 0.22 20.94
CA LEU A 475 -19.26 1.03 21.06
C LEU A 475 -20.46 0.12 21.35
N GLN A 476 -20.65 -0.92 20.55
CA GLN A 476 -21.77 -1.86 20.67
C GLN A 476 -21.76 -2.59 22.02
N GLU A 477 -20.61 -3.12 22.46
CA GLU A 477 -20.45 -3.72 23.80
C GLU A 477 -20.80 -2.73 24.92
N SER A 478 -20.46 -1.45 24.76
CA SER A 478 -20.78 -0.42 25.75
C SER A 478 -22.27 -0.08 25.81
N LEU A 479 -22.98 -0.30 24.70
CA LEU A 479 -24.40 -0.04 24.54
C LEU A 479 -25.28 -1.26 24.80
N LEU A 480 -24.71 -2.42 25.14
CA LEU A 480 -25.44 -3.61 25.63
C LEU A 480 -25.23 -3.80 27.14
N PRO A 481 -26.09 -4.58 27.83
CA PRO A 481 -25.92 -4.82 29.26
C PRO A 481 -24.63 -5.62 29.48
N ARG A 482 -23.74 -5.15 30.36
CA ARG A 482 -22.48 -5.86 30.66
C ARG A 482 -22.71 -7.23 31.32
N ALA A 483 -23.79 -7.33 32.09
CA ALA A 483 -24.25 -8.55 32.72
C ALA A 483 -25.75 -8.42 32.98
N LEU A 484 -26.48 -9.52 32.84
CA LEU A 484 -27.88 -9.58 33.26
C LEU A 484 -27.97 -9.67 34.79
N PRO A 485 -28.95 -9.01 35.44
CA PRO A 485 -29.12 -9.07 36.88
C PRO A 485 -29.54 -10.48 37.33
N ALA A 486 -28.96 -10.96 38.43
CA ALA A 486 -29.37 -12.24 39.04
C ALA A 486 -30.70 -12.08 39.78
N ILE A 487 -31.77 -12.72 39.30
CA ILE A 487 -33.13 -12.56 39.83
C ILE A 487 -33.60 -13.88 40.48
N PRO A 488 -34.02 -13.88 41.76
CA PRO A 488 -34.60 -15.07 42.37
C PRO A 488 -35.85 -15.55 41.61
N GLY A 489 -35.93 -16.85 41.33
CA GLY A 489 -37.06 -17.42 40.58
C GLY A 489 -36.97 -17.26 39.06
N LEU A 490 -35.92 -16.62 38.51
CA LEU A 490 -35.74 -16.45 37.08
C LEU A 490 -34.28 -16.67 36.67
N VAL A 491 -34.05 -17.63 35.77
CA VAL A 491 -32.73 -17.84 35.15
C VAL A 491 -32.74 -17.19 33.79
N THR A 492 -31.75 -16.36 33.50
CA THR A 492 -31.65 -15.63 32.23
C THR A 492 -30.32 -15.89 31.56
N THR A 493 -30.32 -16.06 30.24
CA THR A 493 -29.10 -16.03 29.44
C THR A 493 -29.33 -15.21 28.17
N ALA A 494 -28.28 -14.57 27.68
CA ALA A 494 -28.32 -13.85 26.43
C ALA A 494 -27.15 -14.23 25.54
N ARG A 495 -27.35 -14.09 24.25
CA ARG A 495 -26.32 -14.16 23.23
C ARG A 495 -26.51 -13.04 22.24
N TYR A 496 -25.38 -12.50 21.81
CA TYR A 496 -25.33 -11.52 20.76
C TYR A 496 -24.26 -11.95 19.76
N LEU A 497 -24.62 -12.09 18.49
CA LEU A 497 -23.71 -12.41 17.41
C LEU A 497 -23.74 -11.29 16.37
N PRO A 498 -22.66 -10.50 16.24
CA PRO A 498 -22.64 -9.43 15.26
C PRO A 498 -22.59 -9.96 13.82
N ALA A 499 -23.14 -9.22 12.87
CA ALA A 499 -23.13 -9.54 11.44
C ALA A 499 -21.70 -9.80 10.93
N SER A 500 -21.53 -10.70 9.95
CA SER A 500 -20.19 -11.08 9.45
C SER A 500 -19.64 -10.14 8.37
N ARG A 501 -20.41 -9.11 7.97
CA ARG A 501 -20.05 -8.21 6.88
C ARG A 501 -19.60 -6.85 7.43
N GLY A 502 -18.39 -6.46 7.06
CA GLY A 502 -18.03 -5.04 7.02
C GLY A 502 -17.65 -4.41 8.37
N MET A 503 -17.80 -3.08 8.41
CA MET A 503 -17.52 -2.20 9.55
C MET A 503 -18.85 -1.76 10.19
N ASP A 504 -19.88 -2.57 10.04
CA ASP A 504 -21.25 -2.24 10.40
C ASP A 504 -21.44 -2.45 11.92
N VAL A 505 -22.24 -1.58 12.55
CA VAL A 505 -22.53 -1.65 14.00
C VAL A 505 -23.97 -2.08 14.16
N GLY A 506 -24.22 -3.08 14.99
CA GLY A 506 -25.55 -3.67 15.07
C GLY A 506 -26.61 -2.79 15.73
N GLY A 507 -27.84 -2.93 15.23
CA GLY A 507 -29.04 -2.27 15.71
C GLY A 507 -29.80 -3.07 16.78
N ASP A 508 -29.53 -4.37 16.90
CA ASP A 508 -30.13 -5.26 17.88
C ASP A 508 -29.78 -4.87 19.32
N PHE A 509 -30.76 -4.93 20.23
CA PHE A 509 -30.54 -4.76 21.66
C PHE A 509 -31.42 -5.67 22.51
N TYR A 510 -30.99 -5.90 23.75
CA TYR A 510 -31.78 -6.54 24.78
C TYR A 510 -31.50 -5.92 26.15
N ASP A 511 -32.41 -6.12 27.09
CA ASP A 511 -32.22 -5.77 28.50
C ASP A 511 -33.07 -6.67 29.42
N VAL A 512 -32.62 -6.83 30.66
CA VAL A 512 -33.40 -7.43 31.74
C VAL A 512 -33.37 -6.49 32.93
N ILE A 513 -34.54 -6.00 33.31
CA ILE A 513 -34.72 -4.88 34.22
C ILE A 513 -35.47 -5.37 35.45
N ARG A 514 -34.90 -5.17 36.63
CA ARG A 514 -35.62 -5.43 37.89
C ARG A 514 -36.55 -4.26 38.18
N LEU A 515 -37.85 -4.51 38.26
CA LEU A 515 -38.85 -3.47 38.51
C LEU A 515 -39.11 -3.34 40.01
N SER A 516 -39.49 -4.46 40.64
CA SER A 516 -39.76 -4.55 42.07
C SER A 516 -39.39 -5.95 42.59
N GLU A 517 -39.78 -6.31 43.82
CA GLU A 517 -39.61 -7.67 44.32
C GLU A 517 -40.64 -8.58 43.65
N GLY A 518 -40.20 -9.60 42.92
CA GLY A 518 -41.07 -10.50 42.16
C GLY A 518 -41.49 -9.99 40.77
N GLU A 519 -41.18 -8.74 40.40
CA GLU A 519 -41.49 -8.20 39.06
C GLU A 519 -40.24 -7.85 38.25
N VAL A 520 -40.24 -8.26 36.98
CA VAL A 520 -39.09 -8.15 36.06
C VAL A 520 -39.59 -7.75 34.68
N ALA A 521 -38.85 -6.90 33.98
CA ALA A 521 -39.03 -6.71 32.54
C ALA A 521 -37.90 -7.38 31.75
N ALA A 522 -38.25 -8.01 30.64
CA ALA A 522 -37.32 -8.44 29.61
C ALA A 522 -37.66 -7.71 28.31
N VAL A 523 -36.62 -7.24 27.63
CA VAL A 523 -36.74 -6.39 26.44
C VAL A 523 -35.83 -6.94 25.37
N ILE A 524 -36.32 -6.97 24.14
CA ILE A 524 -35.51 -7.15 22.95
C ILE A 524 -36.01 -6.20 21.85
N GLY A 525 -35.13 -5.74 20.99
CA GLY A 525 -35.52 -4.90 19.86
C GLY A 525 -34.42 -4.83 18.82
N ASP A 526 -34.77 -4.24 17.70
CA ASP A 526 -33.88 -4.09 16.54
C ASP A 526 -34.17 -2.75 15.85
N VAL A 527 -33.10 -2.07 15.46
CA VAL A 527 -33.11 -0.79 14.74
C VAL A 527 -32.76 -1.04 13.29
N GLU A 528 -33.53 -0.45 12.38
CA GLU A 528 -33.30 -0.58 10.94
C GLU A 528 -31.86 -0.21 10.56
N GLY A 529 -31.17 -1.18 9.95
CA GLY A 529 -29.85 -1.02 9.38
C GLY A 529 -28.71 -1.12 10.40
N HIS A 530 -27.50 -1.19 9.86
CA HIS A 530 -26.32 -1.58 10.64
C HIS A 530 -25.25 -0.48 10.53
N SER A 531 -25.40 0.58 11.34
CA SER A 531 -24.57 1.78 11.31
C SER A 531 -24.32 2.38 12.70
N VAL A 532 -23.35 3.28 12.81
CA VAL A 532 -23.11 4.04 14.07
C VAL A 532 -24.36 4.84 14.49
N GLY A 533 -25.16 5.31 13.51
CA GLY A 533 -26.43 5.98 13.78
C GLY A 533 -27.48 5.02 14.36
N ALA A 534 -27.60 3.82 13.78
CA ALA A 534 -28.48 2.76 14.28
C ALA A 534 -28.11 2.35 15.71
N ALA A 535 -26.81 2.14 15.98
CA ALA A 535 -26.32 1.86 17.33
C ALA A 535 -26.61 2.99 18.32
N GLY A 536 -26.50 4.25 17.90
CA GLY A 536 -26.90 5.41 18.71
C GLY A 536 -28.38 5.37 19.09
N LEU A 537 -29.25 5.12 18.11
CA LEU A 537 -30.70 5.02 18.32
C LEU A 537 -31.07 3.80 19.18
N MET A 538 -30.42 2.66 18.94
CA MET A 538 -30.53 1.44 19.75
C MET A 538 -30.26 1.74 21.23
N GLY A 539 -29.14 2.43 21.51
CA GLY A 539 -28.78 2.85 22.86
C GLY A 539 -29.82 3.78 23.51
N GLN A 540 -30.39 4.70 22.72
CA GLN A 540 -31.46 5.61 23.16
C GLN A 540 -32.76 4.85 23.45
N ALA A 541 -33.21 3.99 22.54
CA ALA A 541 -34.42 3.18 22.67
C ALA A 541 -34.35 2.27 23.91
N ARG A 542 -33.25 1.51 24.06
CA ARG A 542 -33.04 0.66 25.25
C ARG A 542 -33.06 1.48 26.54
N THR A 543 -32.39 2.63 26.56
CA THR A 543 -32.34 3.51 27.76
C THR A 543 -33.71 4.07 28.10
N ALA A 544 -34.50 4.45 27.08
CA ALA A 544 -35.85 4.95 27.26
C ALA A 544 -36.78 3.88 27.82
N VAL A 545 -36.78 2.68 27.23
CA VAL A 545 -37.53 1.53 27.74
C VAL A 545 -37.15 1.24 29.18
N HIS A 546 -35.85 1.18 29.48
CA HIS A 546 -35.34 0.98 30.84
C HIS A 546 -35.87 2.04 31.81
N ALA A 547 -35.78 3.31 31.44
CA ALA A 547 -36.19 4.42 32.30
C ALA A 547 -37.71 4.40 32.58
N TYR A 548 -38.54 4.17 31.56
CA TYR A 548 -40.00 4.12 31.72
C TYR A 548 -40.45 2.87 32.49
N ALA A 549 -39.79 1.74 32.26
CA ALA A 549 -40.06 0.51 33.01
C ALA A 549 -39.75 0.69 34.51
N VAL A 550 -38.56 1.22 34.86
CA VAL A 550 -38.18 1.52 36.25
C VAL A 550 -39.09 2.58 36.89
N ALA A 551 -39.63 3.50 36.09
CA ALA A 551 -40.63 4.47 36.57
C ALA A 551 -42.00 3.84 36.88
N GLY A 552 -42.21 2.55 36.57
CA GLY A 552 -43.44 1.81 36.87
C GLY A 552 -44.52 1.92 35.80
N ALA A 553 -44.18 2.35 34.58
CA ALA A 553 -45.14 2.39 33.48
C ALA A 553 -45.55 0.95 33.05
N PRO A 554 -46.83 0.71 32.71
CA PRO A 554 -47.27 -0.57 32.17
C PRO A 554 -46.71 -0.82 30.74
N PRO A 555 -46.75 -2.08 30.25
CA PRO A 555 -46.11 -2.48 28.98
C PRO A 555 -46.44 -1.60 27.77
N ASP A 556 -47.71 -1.25 27.59
CA ASP A 556 -48.21 -0.38 26.52
C ASP A 556 -47.65 1.04 26.64
N GLU A 557 -47.71 1.64 27.83
CA GLU A 557 -47.20 2.99 28.06
C GLU A 557 -45.67 3.08 27.90
N VAL A 558 -44.93 2.03 28.24
CA VAL A 558 -43.48 1.97 28.01
C VAL A 558 -43.16 2.11 26.52
N LEU A 559 -43.86 1.37 25.66
CA LEU A 559 -43.67 1.46 24.20
C LEU A 559 -44.20 2.78 23.64
N THR A 560 -45.36 3.27 24.09
CA THR A 560 -45.89 4.59 23.68
C THR A 560 -44.95 5.74 24.02
N CYS A 561 -44.39 5.75 25.24
CA CYS A 561 -43.46 6.80 25.66
C CYS A 561 -42.12 6.70 24.93
N THR A 562 -41.63 5.49 24.66
CA THR A 562 -40.43 5.26 23.86
C THR A 562 -40.65 5.73 22.42
N ASN A 563 -41.75 5.36 21.79
CA ASN A 563 -42.14 5.78 20.44
C ASN A 563 -42.13 7.31 20.30
N ARG A 564 -42.78 8.02 21.24
CA ARG A 564 -42.80 9.50 21.24
C ARG A 564 -41.42 10.10 21.39
N LEU A 565 -40.57 9.55 22.25
CA LEU A 565 -39.20 10.01 22.40
C LEU A 565 -38.42 9.84 21.09
N LEU A 566 -38.52 8.70 20.40
CA LEU A 566 -37.80 8.49 19.14
C LEU A 566 -38.27 9.47 18.05
N ILE A 567 -39.57 9.77 18.00
CA ILE A 567 -40.14 10.79 17.09
C ILE A 567 -39.63 12.19 17.45
N ASP A 568 -39.61 12.55 18.74
CA ASP A 568 -39.12 13.86 19.20
C ASP A 568 -37.62 14.07 18.92
N LEU A 569 -36.85 12.96 18.87
CA LEU A 569 -35.44 12.97 18.49
C LEU A 569 -35.22 13.07 16.97
N ASP A 570 -36.30 13.09 16.17
CA ASP A 570 -36.27 13.08 14.69
C ASP A 570 -35.47 11.90 14.14
N ALA A 571 -35.69 10.72 14.74
CA ALA A 571 -35.04 9.49 14.30
C ALA A 571 -35.49 9.13 12.88
N GLU A 572 -34.56 9.13 11.92
CA GLU A 572 -34.82 8.73 10.53
C GLU A 572 -34.93 7.20 10.35
N LEU A 573 -34.64 6.42 11.40
CA LEU A 573 -34.63 4.96 11.39
C LEU A 573 -35.79 4.41 12.22
N LEU A 574 -36.34 3.28 11.79
CA LEU A 574 -37.41 2.58 12.48
C LEU A 574 -36.84 1.62 13.53
N THR A 575 -37.63 1.33 14.58
CA THR A 575 -37.21 0.38 15.63
C THR A 575 -38.33 -0.59 15.96
N SER A 576 -38.06 -1.88 15.84
CA SER A 576 -38.91 -2.92 16.40
C SER A 576 -38.56 -3.15 17.87
N CYS A 577 -39.55 -3.43 18.72
CA CYS A 577 -39.30 -3.68 20.13
C CYS A 577 -40.37 -4.60 20.73
N LEU A 578 -39.94 -5.59 21.51
CA LEU A 578 -40.78 -6.46 22.32
C LEU A 578 -40.47 -6.21 23.79
N TYR A 579 -41.52 -5.94 24.56
CA TYR A 579 -41.45 -5.73 26.01
C TYR A 579 -42.27 -6.78 26.73
N VAL A 580 -41.64 -7.51 27.65
CA VAL A 580 -42.25 -8.58 28.45
C VAL A 580 -42.14 -8.22 29.92
N HIS A 581 -43.27 -7.94 30.57
CA HIS A 581 -43.36 -7.76 32.02
C HIS A 581 -43.74 -9.09 32.67
N LEU A 582 -42.87 -9.62 33.53
CA LEU A 582 -43.04 -10.85 34.28
C LEU A 582 -43.42 -10.54 35.73
N ASP A 583 -44.57 -11.04 36.17
CA ASP A 583 -44.94 -11.17 37.58
C ASP A 583 -44.64 -12.62 38.00
N LEU A 584 -43.52 -12.81 38.71
CA LEU A 584 -43.01 -14.13 39.09
C LEU A 584 -43.87 -14.77 40.18
N ASP A 585 -44.55 -13.97 41.01
CA ASP A 585 -45.42 -14.44 42.09
C ASP A 585 -46.75 -14.94 41.55
N ARG A 586 -47.33 -14.21 40.59
CA ARG A 586 -48.57 -14.62 39.90
C ARG A 586 -48.32 -15.59 38.76
N GLN A 587 -47.06 -15.73 38.33
CA GLN A 587 -46.65 -16.55 37.19
C GLN A 587 -47.37 -16.11 35.92
N VAL A 588 -47.34 -14.81 35.65
CA VAL A 588 -48.00 -14.20 34.48
C VAL A 588 -47.00 -13.31 33.75
N ALA A 589 -46.99 -13.37 32.42
CA ALA A 589 -46.32 -12.42 31.56
C ALA A 589 -47.34 -11.48 30.90
N ARG A 590 -47.05 -10.18 30.85
CA ARG A 590 -47.75 -9.21 30.02
C ARG A 590 -46.80 -8.71 28.94
N VAL A 591 -47.19 -8.90 27.69
CA VAL A 591 -46.33 -8.68 26.54
C VAL A 591 -46.93 -7.61 25.65
N ALA A 592 -46.11 -6.64 25.25
CA ALA A 592 -46.46 -5.66 24.23
C ALA A 592 -45.38 -5.68 23.13
N SER A 593 -45.80 -5.62 21.86
CA SER A 593 -44.90 -5.63 20.71
C SER A 593 -45.11 -4.41 19.82
N ALA A 594 -44.03 -3.73 19.46
CA ALA A 594 -43.94 -2.71 18.42
C ALA A 594 -43.31 -3.35 17.18
N GLY A 595 -44.11 -4.05 16.38
CA GLY A 595 -43.70 -4.71 15.14
C GLY A 595 -42.58 -5.76 15.26
N HIS A 596 -42.27 -6.24 16.48
CA HIS A 596 -41.22 -7.23 16.71
C HIS A 596 -41.77 -8.66 16.66
N TRP A 597 -40.89 -9.63 16.39
CA TRP A 597 -41.24 -11.04 16.29
C TRP A 597 -41.78 -11.60 17.62
N PRO A 598 -42.83 -12.45 17.58
CA PRO A 598 -43.34 -13.07 18.80
C PRO A 598 -42.32 -14.04 19.41
N PRO A 599 -42.19 -14.08 20.75
CA PRO A 599 -41.31 -14.99 21.43
C PRO A 599 -41.73 -16.45 21.22
N LEU A 600 -40.75 -17.36 21.33
CA LEU A 600 -41.06 -18.79 21.45
C LEU A 600 -41.32 -19.10 22.92
N LEU A 601 -42.37 -19.86 23.18
CA LEU A 601 -42.81 -20.30 24.50
C LEU A 601 -42.68 -21.82 24.58
N HIS A 602 -42.08 -22.30 25.66
CA HIS A 602 -42.02 -23.73 25.95
C HIS A 602 -42.39 -23.99 27.41
N HIS A 603 -43.56 -24.58 27.62
CA HIS A 603 -43.98 -25.09 28.92
C HIS A 603 -43.46 -26.51 29.16
N PRO A 604 -43.14 -26.89 30.41
CA PRO A 604 -42.75 -28.27 30.70
C PRO A 604 -43.84 -29.26 30.32
N GLY A 605 -43.49 -30.23 29.48
CA GLY A 605 -44.39 -31.30 29.03
C GLY A 605 -45.22 -30.98 27.78
N ASP A 606 -45.18 -29.73 27.32
CA ASP A 606 -45.85 -29.28 26.09
C ASP A 606 -44.79 -29.01 25.00
N PRO A 607 -45.10 -29.19 23.71
CA PRO A 607 -44.19 -28.75 22.64
C PRO A 607 -44.03 -27.22 22.68
N ALA A 608 -42.86 -26.73 22.29
CA ALA A 608 -42.62 -25.31 22.15
C ALA A 608 -43.45 -24.74 20.97
N GLU A 609 -43.92 -23.52 21.13
CA GLU A 609 -44.73 -22.82 20.14
C GLU A 609 -44.32 -21.36 20.02
N MET A 610 -44.65 -20.74 18.88
CA MET A 610 -44.59 -19.29 18.74
C MET A 610 -45.87 -18.70 19.31
N THR A 611 -45.74 -17.69 20.17
CA THR A 611 -46.90 -17.09 20.85
C THR A 611 -47.76 -16.27 19.89
N ASP A 612 -49.07 -16.26 20.09
CA ASP A 612 -49.99 -15.37 19.38
C ASP A 612 -50.04 -14.00 20.06
N LEU A 613 -49.52 -12.96 19.40
CA LEU A 613 -49.44 -11.60 19.93
C LEU A 613 -50.04 -10.58 18.95
N ALA A 614 -50.86 -9.68 19.47
CA ALA A 614 -51.26 -8.48 18.73
C ALA A 614 -50.12 -7.45 18.80
N ALA A 615 -49.57 -7.06 17.65
CA ALA A 615 -48.49 -6.09 17.57
C ALA A 615 -49.00 -4.71 17.12
N GLY A 616 -48.46 -3.66 17.73
CA GLY A 616 -48.54 -2.28 17.22
C GLY A 616 -47.53 -2.02 16.09
N PRO A 617 -47.55 -0.81 15.48
CA PRO A 617 -46.59 -0.43 14.44
C PRO A 617 -45.15 -0.32 15.00
N LEU A 618 -44.15 -0.28 14.13
CA LEU A 618 -42.77 0.00 14.57
C LEU A 618 -42.67 1.36 15.30
N LEU A 619 -41.76 1.46 16.26
CA LEU A 619 -41.47 2.72 16.94
C LEU A 619 -40.87 3.74 15.95
N GLY A 620 -41.18 5.02 16.13
CA GLY A 620 -40.70 6.11 15.28
C GLY A 620 -41.67 6.53 14.17
N ILE A 621 -42.80 5.82 13.97
CA ILE A 621 -43.70 6.07 12.84
C ILE A 621 -44.82 7.07 13.17
N ASP A 622 -45.64 6.76 14.16
CA ASP A 622 -46.87 7.50 14.47
C ASP A 622 -46.91 7.85 15.96
N PRO A 623 -46.91 9.13 16.36
CA PRO A 623 -46.91 9.53 17.78
C PRO A 623 -48.19 9.15 18.53
N ALA A 624 -49.25 8.79 17.81
CA ALA A 624 -50.54 8.32 18.34
C ALA A 624 -50.70 6.79 18.26
N ALA A 625 -49.63 6.04 17.95
CA ALA A 625 -49.67 4.58 17.91
C ALA A 625 -50.05 3.95 19.26
N ASP A 626 -50.93 2.95 19.20
CA ASP A 626 -51.31 2.09 20.32
C ASP A 626 -50.56 0.75 20.24
N TYR A 627 -50.18 0.22 21.40
CA TYR A 627 -49.45 -1.05 21.54
C TYR A 627 -50.26 -2.03 22.40
N PRO A 628 -50.98 -3.00 21.80
CA PRO A 628 -51.80 -3.95 22.53
C PRO A 628 -50.99 -4.80 23.51
N VAL A 629 -51.58 -5.12 24.67
CA VAL A 629 -50.99 -6.00 25.68
C VAL A 629 -51.66 -7.36 25.64
N THR A 630 -50.86 -8.42 25.45
CA THR A 630 -51.30 -9.82 25.60
C THR A 630 -50.83 -10.36 26.94
N GLU A 631 -51.73 -11.00 27.69
CA GLU A 631 -51.40 -11.69 28.93
C GLU A 631 -51.17 -13.19 28.65
N MET A 632 -50.14 -13.77 29.27
CA MET A 632 -49.76 -15.17 29.10
C MET A 632 -49.52 -15.80 30.47
N ASP A 633 -50.09 -16.99 30.68
CA ASP A 633 -49.82 -17.78 31.88
C ASP A 633 -48.44 -18.43 31.79
N LEU A 634 -47.69 -18.41 32.89
CA LEU A 634 -46.40 -19.06 33.03
C LEU A 634 -46.51 -20.21 34.05
N ARG A 635 -45.71 -21.25 33.84
CA ARG A 635 -45.56 -22.36 34.79
C ARG A 635 -44.09 -22.44 35.23
N PRO A 636 -43.76 -22.88 36.45
CA PRO A 636 -42.38 -23.19 36.79
C PRO A 636 -41.77 -24.16 35.77
N GLY A 637 -40.59 -23.86 35.25
CA GLY A 637 -39.90 -24.54 34.16
C GLY A 637 -40.21 -24.00 32.75
N THR A 638 -41.08 -23.00 32.64
CA THR A 638 -41.38 -22.33 31.36
C THR A 638 -40.18 -21.59 30.84
N VAL A 639 -39.87 -21.76 29.56
CA VAL A 639 -38.83 -21.03 28.85
C VAL A 639 -39.47 -20.08 27.84
N LEU A 640 -39.09 -18.82 27.89
CA LEU A 640 -39.37 -17.81 26.86
C LEU A 640 -38.08 -17.53 26.10
N ALA A 641 -38.13 -17.60 24.76
CA ALA A 641 -37.05 -17.21 23.88
C ALA A 641 -37.44 -15.97 23.07
N LEU A 642 -36.78 -14.85 23.36
CA LEU A 642 -36.91 -13.59 22.66
C LEU A 642 -35.74 -13.49 21.68
N TYR A 643 -36.00 -13.15 20.42
CA TYR A 643 -35.00 -13.19 19.37
C TYR A 643 -35.24 -12.11 18.31
N THR A 644 -34.17 -11.67 17.66
CA THR A 644 -34.23 -10.78 16.49
C THR A 644 -34.26 -11.58 15.20
N ASP A 645 -34.53 -10.88 14.09
CA ASP A 645 -34.76 -11.50 12.78
C ASP A 645 -33.53 -12.27 12.26
N GLY A 646 -32.30 -11.90 12.60
CA GLY A 646 -31.09 -12.63 12.21
C GLY A 646 -31.00 -14.06 12.75
N LEU A 647 -31.86 -14.46 13.70
CA LEU A 647 -32.02 -15.86 14.10
C LEU A 647 -32.86 -16.67 13.09
N ILE A 648 -33.82 -16.03 12.42
CA ILE A 648 -34.83 -16.69 11.58
C ILE A 648 -34.65 -16.43 10.09
N GLU A 649 -34.19 -15.23 9.72
CA GLU A 649 -34.02 -14.78 8.34
C GLU A 649 -32.69 -15.28 7.77
N LYS A 650 -32.77 -16.32 6.93
CA LYS A 650 -31.62 -16.89 6.23
C LYS A 650 -31.79 -16.72 4.72
N PRO A 651 -30.77 -16.25 3.99
CA PRO A 651 -30.83 -16.15 2.54
C PRO A 651 -31.22 -17.50 1.90
N GLY A 652 -32.37 -17.52 1.21
CA GLY A 652 -32.86 -18.70 0.50
C GLY A 652 -33.57 -19.76 1.36
N THR A 653 -33.87 -19.49 2.63
CA THR A 653 -34.70 -20.35 3.48
C THR A 653 -35.98 -19.61 3.87
N ASP A 654 -37.10 -20.33 3.89
CA ASP A 654 -38.37 -19.81 4.38
C ASP A 654 -38.36 -19.69 5.91
N TYR A 655 -38.82 -18.56 6.45
CA TYR A 655 -38.74 -18.26 7.88
C TYR A 655 -39.59 -19.23 8.71
N ASP A 656 -40.76 -19.66 8.20
CA ASP A 656 -41.63 -20.64 8.86
C ASP A 656 -40.89 -21.97 9.11
N THR A 657 -40.04 -22.36 8.17
CA THR A 657 -39.20 -23.56 8.30
C THR A 657 -38.14 -23.38 9.39
N THR A 658 -37.53 -22.19 9.49
CA THR A 658 -36.56 -21.92 10.55
C THR A 658 -37.23 -21.88 11.92
N ILE A 659 -38.40 -21.25 12.05
CA ILE A 659 -39.16 -21.19 13.31
C ILE A 659 -39.54 -22.60 13.77
N ALA A 660 -40.05 -23.45 12.87
CA ALA A 660 -40.39 -24.84 13.19
C ALA A 660 -39.18 -25.67 13.68
N GLN A 661 -37.97 -25.36 13.17
CA GLN A 661 -36.74 -26.00 13.64
C GLN A 661 -36.33 -25.49 15.02
N LEU A 662 -36.45 -24.18 15.28
CA LEU A 662 -36.12 -23.59 16.57
C LEU A 662 -37.09 -24.08 17.66
N THR A 663 -38.39 -24.19 17.37
CA THR A 663 -39.37 -24.74 18.32
C THR A 663 -39.11 -26.22 18.60
N ALA A 664 -38.76 -27.03 17.59
CA ALA A 664 -38.37 -28.42 17.80
C ALA A 664 -37.12 -28.54 18.71
N GLU A 665 -36.08 -27.73 18.45
CA GLU A 665 -34.86 -27.72 19.25
C GLU A 665 -35.12 -27.26 20.70
N LEU A 666 -35.99 -26.26 20.89
CA LEU A 666 -36.40 -25.80 22.21
C LEU A 666 -37.24 -26.84 22.96
N SER A 667 -38.05 -27.62 22.24
CA SER A 667 -38.85 -28.73 22.81
C SER A 667 -37.97 -29.89 23.26
N ASP A 668 -36.95 -30.22 22.48
CA ASP A 668 -35.99 -31.30 22.76
C ASP A 668 -34.85 -30.87 23.71
N ARG A 669 -35.00 -29.71 24.35
CA ARG A 669 -33.96 -29.11 25.19
C ARG A 669 -33.44 -30.09 26.23
N SER A 670 -32.12 -30.19 26.33
CA SER A 670 -31.45 -30.92 27.40
C SER A 670 -30.32 -30.08 27.99
N GLY A 671 -30.23 -30.05 29.32
CA GLY A 671 -29.23 -29.25 30.03
C GLY A 671 -29.71 -27.84 30.41
N CYS A 672 -28.74 -26.98 30.71
CA CYS A 672 -28.99 -25.61 31.18
C CYS A 672 -29.24 -24.63 30.01
N LEU A 673 -29.83 -23.47 30.30
CA LEU A 673 -30.13 -22.44 29.30
C LEU A 673 -28.94 -22.03 28.42
N GLU A 674 -27.73 -22.00 28.97
CA GLU A 674 -26.52 -21.66 28.19
C GLU A 674 -26.35 -22.61 27.01
N THR A 675 -26.52 -23.91 27.23
CA THR A 675 -26.42 -24.95 26.20
C THR A 675 -27.56 -24.86 25.19
N VAL A 676 -28.75 -24.51 25.65
CA VAL A 676 -29.92 -24.29 24.79
C VAL A 676 -29.71 -23.08 23.89
N ALA A 677 -29.22 -21.96 24.43
CA ALA A 677 -28.90 -20.77 23.65
C ALA A 677 -27.86 -21.06 22.56
N ASP A 678 -26.77 -21.77 22.92
CA ASP A 678 -25.74 -22.17 21.95
C ASP A 678 -26.28 -23.11 20.87
N ALA A 679 -27.17 -24.05 21.22
CA ALA A 679 -27.81 -24.96 20.28
C ALA A 679 -28.73 -24.23 19.28
N LEU A 680 -29.58 -23.32 19.77
CA LEU A 680 -30.46 -22.50 18.93
C LEU A 680 -29.65 -21.65 17.93
N LEU A 681 -28.58 -21.01 18.39
CA LEU A 681 -27.70 -20.23 17.52
C LEU A 681 -26.97 -21.09 16.49
N HIS A 682 -26.41 -22.22 16.91
CA HIS A 682 -25.66 -23.08 16.00
C HIS A 682 -26.56 -23.67 14.90
N ARG A 683 -27.80 -24.01 15.24
CA ARG A 683 -28.81 -24.48 14.28
C ARG A 683 -29.27 -23.36 13.34
N ALA A 684 -29.40 -22.14 13.85
CA ALA A 684 -29.69 -20.98 13.03
C ALA A 684 -28.58 -20.71 11.99
N GLN A 685 -27.30 -20.98 12.31
CA GLN A 685 -26.19 -20.49 11.49
C GLN A 685 -25.06 -21.52 11.23
N PRO A 686 -25.30 -22.61 10.47
CA PRO A 686 -24.29 -23.66 10.23
C PRO A 686 -23.12 -23.24 9.32
N SER A 687 -23.26 -22.16 8.53
CA SER A 687 -22.28 -21.76 7.49
C SER A 687 -21.29 -20.67 7.93
N GLY A 688 -21.45 -20.10 9.14
CA GLY A 688 -20.55 -19.07 9.68
C GLY A 688 -20.57 -17.71 8.98
N HIS A 689 -21.46 -17.48 8.01
CA HIS A 689 -21.63 -16.21 7.31
C HIS A 689 -22.98 -15.58 7.69
N ARG A 690 -22.96 -14.49 8.44
CA ARG A 690 -24.17 -13.75 8.87
C ARG A 690 -24.44 -12.55 7.98
N ALA A 691 -25.68 -12.43 7.54
CA ALA A 691 -26.17 -11.27 6.79
C ALA A 691 -26.56 -10.12 7.73
N ASP A 692 -27.07 -10.44 8.92
CA ASP A 692 -27.52 -9.50 9.94
C ASP A 692 -27.01 -9.85 11.34
N ASP A 693 -27.20 -8.95 12.30
CA ASP A 693 -26.96 -9.17 13.72
C ASP A 693 -27.95 -10.19 14.30
N THR A 694 -27.62 -10.78 15.44
CA THR A 694 -28.52 -11.73 16.10
C THR A 694 -28.44 -11.56 17.60
N ALA A 695 -29.53 -11.11 18.20
CA ALA A 695 -29.75 -11.16 19.63
C ALA A 695 -30.71 -12.31 20.00
N LEU A 696 -30.37 -13.02 21.06
CA LEU A 696 -31.19 -14.07 21.66
C LEU A 696 -31.19 -13.86 23.18
N LEU A 697 -32.36 -13.72 23.78
CA LEU A 697 -32.57 -13.63 25.22
C LEU A 697 -33.50 -14.76 25.66
N LEU A 698 -32.98 -15.67 26.50
CA LEU A 698 -33.76 -16.76 27.07
C LEU A 698 -34.04 -16.51 28.55
N LEU A 699 -35.27 -16.80 28.96
CA LEU A 699 -35.78 -16.64 30.32
C LEU A 699 -36.41 -17.96 30.75
N GLU A 700 -35.93 -18.58 31.84
CA GLU A 700 -36.57 -19.75 32.45
C GLU A 700 -37.12 -19.39 33.81
N LEU A 701 -38.42 -19.56 33.97
CA LEU A 701 -39.08 -19.41 35.27
C LEU A 701 -38.71 -20.62 36.12
N THR A 702 -38.14 -20.41 37.30
CA THR A 702 -37.76 -21.49 38.22
C THR A 702 -38.69 -21.51 39.42
N SER A 703 -38.88 -22.69 39.99
CA SER A 703 -39.54 -22.81 41.29
C SER A 703 -38.72 -22.03 42.31
N ALA A 704 -39.30 -21.04 42.99
CA ALA A 704 -38.59 -20.33 44.06
C ALA A 704 -38.00 -21.35 45.06
N PRO A 705 -36.76 -21.15 45.56
CA PRO A 705 -36.24 -22.02 46.60
C PRO A 705 -37.18 -21.96 47.79
N ALA A 706 -37.63 -23.13 48.27
CA ALA A 706 -38.32 -23.22 49.54
C ALA A 706 -37.38 -22.64 50.62
N THR A 707 -37.82 -21.54 51.23
CA THR A 707 -37.12 -20.80 52.29
C THR A 707 -36.62 -21.67 53.42
#